data_AF-A0AAI9ZCA6-F1
#
_entry.id   AF-A0AAI9ZCA6-F1
#
_cell.length_a   1.000
_cell.length_b   1.000
_cell.length_c   1.000
_cell.angle_alpha   90.00
_cell.angle_beta   90.00
_cell.angle_gamma   90.00
#
_symmetry.space_group_name_H-M   'P 1'
#
loop_
_entity.id
_entity.type
_entity.pdbx_description
1 polymer ?
#
loop_
_entity_poly.entity_id
_entity_poly.type
_entity_poly.pdbx_seq_one_letter_code
_entity_poly.pdbx_strand_id
1 'polypeptide(L)'
;MVRAVWAIVGYGNTDLEDIVFGATVSGRGASLPGIETIVGPTIATVPVRVHIQPQQQVLDYLREVQDDFIEMIPFKQAGLQAIAKASPEARRAYDFQTLLVVQPPDENLLTASSFGRWRTRSGEQAFSTYSVSVSILAVLKTGGAFLILNLAHPELRLYAIIEQADTTIILISVLTNSLGSRLVEQAVVIGNGLIPDTYRIIALPNVDPLSLIYAIFTSGSTGLPKGVLVSHTAFASNVHYQADELGFKPLSRVYDFANHAFDMFIHSMVTTLAKGGCLCIPSEQDRTDNLMASMINARVTLLSLTSSVSRLLDPAQLPLVERVLLGGEPVTLCETELWGVKKVVNMYGPAECTPVTVVNAKAETPEAATSIGKGAGAVTWVVDLADHNSLMPIGNVGELLLEGPLLGLGYLKDPEKTVAAFIRDLTWLVKGTPQHPGRYGVLYKTGDLIRACLPQAQEAEQVAAEVIVPSGDGASPMLAIFLSDVITTADSQATLLPIPNNMEDRLAEHLPNYMIPAVIFTLSRLPLTATGKTDRKQLREMASQTSVDQLLEMRRQKRHGHPTISTKAEVAMQQIWGRILCLEADGIGADDSFFGLGGDSISAMKLVVEARQAGLTLTVADVFRNPRLSALSRLSLPIRHADALQEELTPFTLLADTVHIPSFRRRIAAVCGLDVRLIEDAYPCTPCKRDSSP
;
A
#
# COMPACT_ATOMS: atom_id res chain seq x y z
N MET A 1 22.26 14.86 11.53
CA MET A 1 20.87 15.25 11.85
C MET A 1 19.83 14.21 11.37
N VAL A 2 19.62 14.00 10.06
CA VAL A 2 18.59 13.04 9.56
C VAL A 2 18.76 11.62 10.13
N ARG A 3 20.01 11.11 10.19
CA ARG A 3 20.33 9.81 10.81
C ARG A 3 19.93 9.72 12.29
N ALA A 4 20.13 10.80 13.04
CA ALA A 4 19.82 10.87 14.46
C ALA A 4 18.30 10.90 14.70
N VAL A 5 17.55 11.62 13.85
CA VAL A 5 16.09 11.61 13.88
C VAL A 5 15.54 10.24 13.49
N TRP A 6 16.11 9.60 12.47
CA TRP A 6 15.72 8.26 12.05
C TRP A 6 15.87 7.23 13.16
N ALA A 7 16.98 7.27 13.91
CA ALA A 7 17.16 6.41 15.07
C ALA A 7 16.11 6.69 16.17
N ILE A 8 15.77 7.96 16.45
CA ILE A 8 14.70 8.31 17.41
C ILE A 8 13.34 7.75 16.97
N VAL A 9 13.04 7.81 15.67
CA VAL A 9 11.83 7.18 15.10
C VAL A 9 11.88 5.66 15.29
N GLY A 10 13.04 5.03 15.04
CA GLY A 10 13.25 3.61 15.31
C GLY A 10 12.97 3.23 16.76
N TYR A 11 13.51 3.99 17.72
CA TYR A 11 13.25 3.81 19.15
C TYR A 11 11.76 3.97 19.47
N GLY A 12 11.11 5.04 19.00
CA GLY A 12 9.70 5.30 19.27
C GLY A 12 8.71 4.26 18.70
N ASN A 13 9.15 3.42 17.75
CA ASN A 13 8.33 2.35 17.17
C ASN A 13 8.66 0.95 17.71
N THR A 14 9.82 0.77 18.33
CA THR A 14 10.32 -0.56 18.73
C THR A 14 10.63 -0.68 20.22
N ASP A 15 10.68 0.44 20.96
CA ASP A 15 11.18 0.56 22.34
C ASP A 15 12.60 -0.01 22.53
N LEU A 16 13.38 -0.15 21.44
CA LEU A 16 14.76 -0.63 21.47
C LEU A 16 15.75 0.53 21.58
N GLU A 17 16.61 0.52 22.58
CA GLU A 17 17.68 1.51 22.79
C GLU A 17 18.85 1.35 21.82
N ASP A 18 18.91 0.25 21.06
CA ASP A 18 19.99 -0.05 20.11
C ASP A 18 19.41 -0.20 18.70
N ILE A 19 19.51 0.86 17.91
CA ILE A 19 18.86 0.95 16.59
C ILE A 19 19.90 0.77 15.49
N VAL A 20 19.69 -0.22 14.63
CA VAL A 20 20.53 -0.49 13.45
C VAL A 20 19.73 -0.29 12.17
N PHE A 21 20.25 0.52 11.26
CA PHE A 21 19.68 0.74 9.93
C PHE A 21 20.78 0.85 8.87
N GLY A 22 20.46 0.52 7.63
CA GLY A 22 21.37 0.73 6.51
C GLY A 22 21.43 2.21 6.14
N ALA A 23 22.60 2.72 5.81
CA ALA A 23 22.75 4.03 5.18
C ALA A 23 23.49 3.89 3.85
N THR A 24 22.92 4.48 2.80
CA THR A 24 23.61 4.60 1.52
C THR A 24 24.60 5.76 1.56
N VAL A 25 25.83 5.50 1.14
CA VAL A 25 26.90 6.49 1.01
C VAL A 25 27.35 6.54 -0.44
N SER A 26 27.78 7.73 -0.89
CA SER A 26 28.24 7.92 -2.29
C SER A 26 29.45 7.06 -2.66
N GLY A 27 30.19 6.60 -1.64
CA GLY A 27 31.48 5.92 -1.74
C GLY A 27 32.50 6.67 -2.60
N ARG A 28 32.42 7.99 -2.63
CA ARG A 28 33.46 8.85 -3.24
C ARG A 28 34.49 9.38 -2.25
N GLY A 29 34.30 9.16 -0.95
CA GLY A 29 35.28 9.55 0.08
C GLY A 29 36.50 8.63 0.25
N ALA A 30 36.80 7.73 -0.70
CA ALA A 30 37.97 6.85 -0.59
C ALA A 30 39.26 7.60 -0.94
N SER A 31 40.40 7.17 -0.38
CA SER A 31 41.73 7.68 -0.73
C SER A 31 42.21 7.22 -2.11
N LEU A 32 41.41 7.50 -3.15
CA LEU A 32 41.71 7.23 -4.54
C LEU A 32 41.73 8.57 -5.30
N PRO A 33 42.88 9.02 -5.83
CA PRO A 33 42.96 10.25 -6.60
C PRO A 33 41.97 10.25 -7.77
N GLY A 34 41.13 11.28 -7.85
CA GLY A 34 40.13 11.43 -8.93
C GLY A 34 38.82 10.65 -8.74
N ILE A 35 38.58 10.02 -7.59
CA ILE A 35 37.34 9.25 -7.34
C ILE A 35 36.05 10.04 -7.51
N GLU A 36 36.08 11.36 -7.30
CA GLU A 36 34.93 12.24 -7.50
C GLU A 36 34.46 12.32 -8.96
N THR A 37 35.36 12.07 -9.91
CA THR A 37 35.08 12.15 -11.36
C THR A 37 34.99 10.78 -12.03
N ILE A 38 35.15 9.68 -11.27
CA ILE A 38 35.02 8.32 -11.79
C ILE A 38 33.56 8.02 -12.15
N VAL A 39 33.35 7.63 -13.40
CA VAL A 39 32.09 7.08 -13.91
C VAL A 39 32.06 5.58 -13.62
N GLY A 40 31.33 5.19 -12.59
CA GLY A 40 31.19 3.80 -12.14
C GLY A 40 30.36 3.69 -10.86
N PRO A 41 29.95 2.47 -10.46
CA PRO A 41 29.20 2.27 -9.22
C PRO A 41 30.13 2.49 -8.01
N THR A 42 30.13 3.71 -7.48
CA THR A 42 30.86 4.05 -6.25
C THR A 42 29.97 3.94 -5.01
N ILE A 43 28.66 3.76 -5.17
CA ILE A 43 27.71 3.72 -4.06
C ILE A 43 27.97 2.48 -3.19
N ALA A 44 28.05 2.70 -1.88
CA ALA A 44 28.11 1.62 -0.89
C ALA A 44 26.96 1.76 0.11
N THR A 45 26.53 0.64 0.67
CA THR A 45 25.62 0.63 1.82
C THR A 45 26.40 0.13 3.02
N VAL A 46 26.25 0.82 4.14
CA VAL A 46 26.88 0.46 5.41
C VAL A 46 25.85 0.45 6.52
N PRO A 47 25.94 -0.47 7.49
CA PRO A 47 25.08 -0.45 8.64
C PRO A 47 25.49 0.71 9.55
N VAL A 48 24.50 1.44 10.06
CA VAL A 48 24.63 2.50 11.05
C VAL A 48 23.93 2.02 12.31
N ARG A 49 24.67 1.93 13.39
CA ARG A 49 24.17 1.59 14.72
C ARG A 49 24.16 2.87 15.54
N VAL A 50 23.04 3.17 16.18
CA VAL A 50 22.87 4.32 17.06
C VAL A 50 22.28 3.83 18.37
N HIS A 51 22.95 4.15 19.47
CA HIS A 51 22.44 3.89 20.80
C HIS A 51 21.67 5.11 21.32
N ILE A 52 20.49 4.89 21.90
CA ILE A 52 19.60 5.94 22.37
C ILE A 52 19.50 5.90 23.89
N GLN A 53 19.82 7.03 24.52
CA GLN A 53 19.72 7.21 25.96
C GLN A 53 18.57 8.20 26.28
N PRO A 54 17.45 7.76 26.88
CA PRO A 54 16.24 8.57 27.03
C PRO A 54 16.40 9.87 27.83
N GLN A 55 17.45 10.01 28.65
CA GLN A 55 17.72 11.22 29.45
C GLN A 55 18.85 12.10 28.88
N GLN A 56 19.41 11.79 27.71
CA GLN A 56 20.49 12.54 27.09
C GLN A 56 19.99 13.87 26.49
N GLN A 57 20.78 14.94 26.58
CA GLN A 57 20.45 16.19 25.89
C GLN A 57 20.57 16.02 24.38
N VAL A 58 19.63 16.61 23.63
CA VAL A 58 19.58 16.52 22.15
C VAL A 58 20.89 16.94 21.49
N LEU A 59 21.57 17.96 22.02
CA LEU A 59 22.84 18.44 21.47
C LEU A 59 23.97 17.43 21.64
N ASP A 60 24.02 16.73 22.77
CA ASP A 60 25.03 15.72 23.06
C ASP A 60 24.79 14.45 22.22
N TYR A 61 23.52 14.05 22.08
CA TYR A 61 23.10 12.98 21.18
C TYR A 61 23.47 13.27 19.71
N LEU A 62 23.23 14.49 19.23
CA LEU A 62 23.58 14.88 17.86
C LEU A 62 25.10 14.91 17.63
N ARG A 63 25.90 15.22 18.65
CA ARG A 63 27.36 15.18 18.60
C ARG A 63 27.86 13.73 18.53
N GLU A 64 27.33 12.84 19.37
CA GLU A 64 27.68 11.42 19.37
C GLU A 64 27.41 10.76 18.01
N VAL A 65 26.21 10.94 17.46
CA VAL A 65 25.86 10.41 16.11
C VAL A 65 26.74 11.02 15.01
N GLN A 66 27.20 12.26 15.19
CA GLN A 66 28.11 12.92 14.25
C GLN A 66 29.53 12.38 14.35
N ASP A 67 30.02 12.13 15.56
CA ASP A 67 31.35 11.58 15.85
C ASP A 67 31.44 10.13 15.34
N ASP A 68 30.44 9.29 15.61
CA ASP A 68 30.33 7.94 15.06
C ASP A 68 30.37 7.94 13.52
N PHE A 69 29.69 8.91 12.90
CA PHE A 69 29.71 9.05 11.46
C PHE A 69 31.07 9.46 10.90
N ILE A 70 31.84 10.27 11.65
CA ILE A 70 33.19 10.70 11.30
C ILE A 70 34.14 9.52 11.41
N GLU A 71 34.09 8.76 12.49
CA GLU A 71 34.90 7.54 12.67
C GLU A 71 34.63 6.49 11.60
N MET A 72 33.39 6.40 11.12
CA MET A 72 33.03 5.50 10.02
C MET A 72 33.62 5.93 8.66
N ILE A 73 34.00 7.21 8.44
CA ILE A 73 34.43 7.74 7.12
C ILE A 73 35.46 6.85 6.40
N PRO A 74 36.58 6.43 7.02
CA PRO A 74 37.62 5.66 6.34
C PRO A 74 37.16 4.27 5.87
N PHE A 75 36.08 3.75 6.45
CA PHE A 75 35.62 2.37 6.27
C PHE A 75 34.36 2.23 5.39
N LYS A 76 33.84 3.36 4.89
CA LYS A 76 32.58 3.42 4.10
C LYS A 76 32.56 2.57 2.83
N GLN A 77 33.72 2.08 2.39
CA GLN A 77 33.89 1.28 1.18
C GLN A 77 33.90 -0.22 1.41
N ALA A 78 33.89 -0.68 2.66
CA ALA A 78 33.98 -2.11 2.98
C ALA A 78 32.83 -2.92 2.35
N GLY A 79 31.67 -2.29 2.14
CA GLY A 79 30.49 -2.94 1.57
C GLY A 79 29.86 -3.98 2.51
N LEU A 80 28.56 -4.19 2.40
CA LEU A 80 27.80 -5.04 3.33
C LEU A 80 28.34 -6.48 3.42
N GLN A 81 28.81 -7.04 2.32
CA GLN A 81 29.30 -8.42 2.28
C GLN A 81 30.63 -8.60 3.02
N ALA A 82 31.54 -7.62 3.01
CA ALA A 82 32.78 -7.71 3.76
C ALA A 82 32.53 -7.48 5.25
N ILE A 83 31.62 -6.54 5.58
CA ILE A 83 31.20 -6.28 6.96
C ILE A 83 30.55 -7.54 7.56
N ALA A 84 29.65 -8.20 6.84
CA ALA A 84 29.01 -9.44 7.30
C ALA A 84 29.98 -10.62 7.50
N LYS A 85 31.17 -10.60 6.88
CA LYS A 85 32.20 -11.62 7.02
C LYS A 85 33.21 -11.32 8.13
N ALA A 86 33.20 -10.10 8.70
CA ALA A 86 34.19 -9.67 9.68
C ALA A 86 34.01 -10.35 11.05
N SER A 87 32.76 -10.52 11.51
CA SER A 87 32.45 -11.27 12.73
C SER A 87 30.95 -11.65 12.80
N PRO A 88 30.56 -12.60 13.68
CA PRO A 88 29.16 -12.90 13.98
C PRO A 88 28.35 -11.68 14.45
N GLU A 89 28.97 -10.76 15.20
CA GLU A 89 28.39 -9.49 15.63
C GLU A 89 28.15 -8.54 14.44
N ALA A 90 29.12 -8.43 13.54
CA ALA A 90 28.98 -7.61 12.33
C ALA A 90 27.93 -8.17 11.36
N ARG A 91 27.70 -9.49 11.36
CA ARG A 91 26.59 -10.12 10.64
C ARG A 91 25.21 -9.74 11.21
N ARG A 92 25.07 -9.54 12.52
CA ARG A 92 23.81 -9.01 13.08
C ARG A 92 23.52 -7.58 12.62
N ALA A 93 24.56 -6.78 12.43
CA ALA A 93 24.42 -5.44 11.86
C ALA A 93 24.08 -5.46 10.35
N TYR A 94 24.26 -6.58 9.64
CA TYR A 94 23.87 -6.75 8.24
C TYR A 94 22.35 -6.94 8.06
N ASP A 95 21.66 -7.53 9.04
CA ASP A 95 20.23 -7.85 8.99
C ASP A 95 19.32 -6.64 9.35
N PHE A 96 19.74 -5.42 9.02
CA PHE A 96 18.88 -4.25 9.24
C PHE A 96 17.63 -4.31 8.35
N GLN A 97 16.50 -3.87 8.91
CA GLN A 97 15.20 -3.92 8.22
C GLN A 97 14.86 -2.61 7.51
N THR A 98 15.60 -1.54 7.79
CA THR A 98 15.34 -0.21 7.23
C THR A 98 16.59 0.36 6.57
N LEU A 99 16.42 1.05 5.44
CA LEU A 99 17.48 1.68 4.66
C LEU A 99 17.19 3.18 4.51
N LEU A 100 18.11 4.02 4.97
CA LEU A 100 18.06 5.47 4.85
C LEU A 100 18.94 5.95 3.69
N VAL A 101 18.33 6.57 2.70
CA VAL A 101 19.00 7.17 1.54
C VAL A 101 18.87 8.70 1.63
N VAL A 102 19.99 9.40 1.70
CA VAL A 102 20.03 10.87 1.65
C VAL A 102 20.72 11.28 0.36
N GLN A 103 19.95 11.79 -0.60
CA GLN A 103 20.49 12.35 -1.84
C GLN A 103 20.57 13.88 -1.68
N PRO A 104 21.75 14.50 -1.86
CA PRO A 104 21.83 15.95 -1.92
C PRO A 104 21.08 16.45 -3.17
N PRO A 105 20.47 17.66 -3.11
CA PRO A 105 19.85 18.27 -4.28
C PRO A 105 20.89 18.55 -5.37
N ASP A 106 20.47 18.44 -6.63
CA ASP A 106 21.29 18.77 -7.80
C ASP A 106 21.78 20.23 -7.73
N GLU A 107 23.09 20.45 -7.78
CA GLU A 107 23.71 21.78 -7.64
C GLU A 107 23.43 22.74 -8.82
N ASN A 108 22.67 22.32 -9.83
CA ASN A 108 22.30 23.17 -10.97
C ASN A 108 21.08 24.09 -10.73
N LEU A 109 20.62 24.25 -9.50
CA LEU A 109 19.48 25.12 -9.16
C LEU A 109 19.78 26.09 -7.99
N LEU A 110 20.89 26.84 -8.03
CA LEU A 110 21.12 27.93 -7.06
C LEU A 110 21.74 29.18 -7.69
N THR A 111 20.90 29.98 -8.36
CA THR A 111 21.09 31.44 -8.39
C THR A 111 19.75 32.15 -8.12
N ALA A 112 19.45 32.41 -6.84
CA ALA A 112 18.58 33.52 -6.45
C ALA A 112 18.79 33.91 -4.99
N SER A 113 18.98 35.21 -4.81
CA SER A 113 19.37 35.95 -3.61
C SER A 113 18.59 35.65 -2.33
N SER A 114 19.36 35.56 -1.25
CA SER A 114 18.97 35.69 0.16
C SER A 114 18.10 36.94 0.41
N PHE A 115 16.98 36.72 1.09
CA PHE A 115 15.89 37.66 1.37
C PHE A 115 15.08 38.07 0.13
N GLY A 116 14.04 37.29 -0.15
CA GLY A 116 13.04 37.61 -1.17
C GLY A 116 12.42 38.99 -0.94
N ARG A 117 12.12 39.69 -2.04
CA ARG A 117 11.26 40.87 -2.04
C ARG A 117 9.83 40.44 -1.70
N TRP A 118 9.17 41.24 -0.86
CA TRP A 118 7.74 41.14 -0.62
C TRP A 118 6.99 41.24 -1.96
N ARG A 119 6.39 40.13 -2.39
CA ARG A 119 5.45 40.12 -3.51
C ARG A 119 4.04 40.10 -2.93
N THR A 120 3.29 41.17 -3.13
CA THR A 120 1.83 41.04 -3.23
C THR A 120 1.58 40.01 -4.32
N ARG A 121 0.94 38.88 -3.97
CA ARG A 121 0.53 37.86 -4.96
C ARG A 121 -0.23 38.60 -6.06
N SER A 122 0.36 38.70 -7.25
CA SER A 122 -0.31 39.19 -8.44
C SER A 122 -1.59 38.37 -8.61
N GLY A 123 -2.70 39.04 -8.90
CA GLY A 123 -4.05 38.44 -8.86
C GLY A 123 -4.22 37.17 -9.69
N GLU A 124 -3.34 36.88 -10.65
CA GLU A 124 -3.44 35.70 -11.53
C GLU A 124 -3.15 34.37 -10.83
N GLN A 125 -2.15 34.32 -9.92
CA GLN A 125 -1.84 33.09 -9.16
C GLN A 125 -2.87 32.79 -8.08
N ALA A 126 -3.49 33.81 -7.49
CA ALA A 126 -4.57 33.61 -6.53
C ALA A 126 -5.84 33.11 -7.23
N PHE A 127 -6.12 33.62 -8.44
CA PHE A 127 -7.27 33.22 -9.26
C PHE A 127 -7.16 31.80 -9.78
N SER A 128 -5.97 31.33 -10.16
CA SER A 128 -5.79 29.94 -10.63
C SER A 128 -6.18 28.89 -9.60
N THR A 129 -6.11 29.21 -8.30
CA THR A 129 -6.39 28.24 -7.23
C THR A 129 -7.89 27.97 -7.06
N TYR A 130 -8.74 29.00 -7.12
CA TYR A 130 -10.20 28.84 -6.93
C TYR A 130 -11.01 28.82 -8.23
N SER A 131 -10.37 29.09 -9.38
CA SER A 131 -11.06 29.16 -10.68
C SER A 131 -11.72 27.84 -11.08
N VAL A 132 -11.19 26.69 -10.65
CA VAL A 132 -11.81 25.37 -10.88
C VAL A 132 -13.20 25.33 -10.26
N SER A 133 -13.32 25.70 -8.98
CA SER A 133 -14.60 25.71 -8.27
C SER A 133 -15.61 26.69 -8.88
N VAL A 134 -15.14 27.86 -9.31
CA VAL A 134 -15.97 28.85 -10.02
C VAL A 134 -16.44 28.31 -11.38
N SER A 135 -15.56 27.63 -12.11
CA SER A 135 -15.85 27.05 -13.43
C SER A 135 -16.89 25.94 -13.32
N ILE A 136 -16.78 25.07 -12.31
CA ILE A 136 -17.77 24.03 -12.02
C ILE A 136 -19.14 24.66 -11.77
N LEU A 137 -19.24 25.65 -10.88
CA LEU A 137 -20.50 26.34 -10.62
C LEU A 137 -21.06 27.03 -11.86
N ALA A 138 -20.21 27.60 -12.71
CA ALA A 138 -20.63 28.23 -13.95
C ALA A 138 -21.26 27.20 -14.90
N VAL A 139 -20.62 26.04 -15.09
CA VAL A 139 -21.15 24.93 -15.91
C VAL A 139 -22.49 24.42 -15.36
N LEU A 140 -22.58 24.20 -14.05
CA LEU A 140 -23.84 23.76 -13.44
C LEU A 140 -24.96 24.79 -13.61
N LYS A 141 -24.64 26.09 -13.55
CA LYS A 141 -25.60 27.18 -13.79
C LYS A 141 -26.09 27.27 -15.23
N THR A 142 -25.37 26.71 -16.22
CA THR A 142 -25.87 26.62 -17.59
C THR A 142 -26.72 25.36 -17.83
N GLY A 143 -26.83 24.47 -16.84
CA GLY A 143 -27.44 23.14 -16.99
C GLY A 143 -26.54 22.11 -17.67
N GLY A 144 -25.26 22.43 -17.86
CA GLY A 144 -24.26 21.48 -18.34
C GLY A 144 -23.73 20.58 -17.23
N ALA A 145 -23.24 19.41 -17.61
CA ALA A 145 -22.41 18.56 -16.76
C ALA A 145 -20.93 18.84 -17.01
N PHE A 146 -20.08 18.52 -16.04
CA PHE A 146 -18.63 18.69 -16.18
C PHE A 146 -17.86 17.38 -16.02
N LEU A 147 -16.63 17.36 -16.51
CA LEU A 147 -15.60 16.38 -16.17
C LEU A 147 -14.29 17.12 -15.97
N ILE A 148 -13.39 16.57 -15.15
CA ILE A 148 -12.10 17.19 -14.85
C ILE A 148 -10.99 16.35 -15.46
N LEU A 149 -10.12 17.00 -16.23
CA LEU A 149 -8.95 16.38 -16.84
C LEU A 149 -7.72 16.60 -15.95
N ASN A 150 -7.08 15.50 -15.53
CA ASN A 150 -5.81 15.59 -14.82
C ASN A 150 -4.65 15.79 -15.81
N LEU A 151 -4.02 16.97 -15.77
CA LEU A 151 -2.93 17.33 -16.68
C LEU A 151 -1.64 16.52 -16.44
N ALA A 152 -1.54 15.77 -15.34
CA ALA A 152 -0.45 14.81 -15.13
C ALA A 152 -0.59 13.57 -16.05
N HIS A 153 -1.75 13.36 -16.68
CA HIS A 153 -1.93 12.27 -17.63
C HIS A 153 -1.30 12.58 -19.01
N PRO A 154 -0.81 11.55 -19.72
CA PRO A 154 -0.33 11.72 -21.10
C PRO A 154 -1.41 12.31 -22.01
N GLU A 155 -1.03 13.16 -22.98
CA GLU A 155 -1.97 13.84 -23.87
C GLU A 155 -2.90 12.86 -24.61
N LEU A 156 -2.40 11.68 -25.01
CA LEU A 156 -3.21 10.61 -25.61
C LEU A 156 -4.35 10.13 -24.71
N ARG A 157 -4.13 10.08 -23.39
CA ARG A 157 -5.17 9.70 -22.43
C ARG A 157 -6.22 10.82 -22.30
N LEU A 158 -5.81 12.07 -22.39
CA LEU A 158 -6.73 13.22 -22.38
C LEU A 158 -7.63 13.21 -23.62
N TYR A 159 -7.06 12.98 -24.81
CA TYR A 159 -7.82 12.81 -26.05
C TYR A 159 -8.84 11.68 -25.94
N ALA A 160 -8.44 10.50 -25.45
CA ALA A 160 -9.35 9.36 -25.30
C ALA A 160 -10.56 9.68 -24.39
N ILE A 161 -10.33 10.43 -23.29
CA ILE A 161 -11.40 10.87 -22.40
C ILE A 161 -12.36 11.85 -23.09
N ILE A 162 -11.81 12.84 -23.81
CA ILE A 162 -12.58 13.85 -24.54
C ILE A 162 -13.42 13.21 -25.65
N GLU A 163 -12.81 12.31 -26.42
CA GLU A 163 -13.47 11.57 -27.50
C GLU A 163 -14.58 10.67 -26.94
N GLN A 164 -14.34 9.96 -25.84
CA GLN A 164 -15.37 9.13 -25.22
C GLN A 164 -16.54 9.98 -24.70
N ALA A 165 -16.27 11.16 -24.14
CA ALA A 165 -17.28 12.08 -23.61
C ALA A 165 -18.00 12.96 -24.64
N ASP A 166 -17.58 12.93 -25.91
CA ASP A 166 -18.04 13.88 -26.95
C ASP A 166 -17.94 15.35 -26.50
N THR A 167 -16.90 15.70 -25.75
CA THR A 167 -16.74 17.04 -25.19
C THR A 167 -16.30 18.03 -26.26
N THR A 168 -17.10 19.06 -26.51
CA THR A 168 -16.82 20.11 -27.52
C THR A 168 -16.28 21.41 -26.94
N ILE A 169 -16.50 21.65 -25.64
CA ILE A 169 -16.08 22.87 -24.93
C ILE A 169 -15.15 22.50 -23.78
N ILE A 170 -14.04 23.21 -23.64
CA ILE A 170 -13.14 23.08 -22.49
C ILE A 170 -12.94 24.44 -21.81
N LEU A 171 -12.95 24.44 -20.48
CA LEU A 171 -12.59 25.60 -19.67
C LEU A 171 -11.13 25.44 -19.22
N ILE A 172 -10.29 26.41 -19.52
CA ILE A 172 -8.83 26.32 -19.27
C ILE A 172 -8.29 27.60 -18.67
N SER A 173 -7.17 27.51 -17.97
CA SER A 173 -6.46 28.69 -17.49
C SER A 173 -5.65 29.34 -18.61
N VAL A 174 -5.19 30.57 -18.39
CA VAL A 174 -4.22 31.25 -19.27
C VAL A 174 -2.96 30.39 -19.50
N LEU A 175 -2.52 29.66 -18.47
CA LEU A 175 -1.32 28.82 -18.51
C LEU A 175 -1.52 27.55 -19.36
N THR A 176 -2.74 27.05 -19.45
CA THR A 176 -3.07 25.78 -20.13
C THR A 176 -3.71 25.99 -21.50
N ASN A 177 -3.75 27.24 -21.98
CA ASN A 177 -4.40 27.64 -23.23
C ASN A 177 -3.91 26.85 -24.46
N SER A 178 -2.59 26.71 -24.58
CA SER A 178 -1.97 26.03 -25.72
C SER A 178 -2.33 24.55 -25.81
N LEU A 179 -2.45 23.86 -24.67
CA LEU A 179 -2.87 22.46 -24.60
C LEU A 179 -4.37 22.34 -24.86
N GLY A 180 -5.19 23.12 -24.16
CA GLY A 180 -6.65 23.06 -24.30
C GLY A 180 -7.13 23.33 -25.73
N SER A 181 -6.47 24.26 -26.44
CA SER A 181 -6.79 24.59 -27.84
C SER A 181 -6.45 23.47 -28.84
N ARG A 182 -5.61 22.49 -28.46
CA ARG A 182 -5.35 21.29 -29.27
C ARG A 182 -6.35 20.17 -28.98
N LEU A 183 -6.87 20.15 -27.76
CA LEU A 183 -7.72 19.08 -27.25
C LEU A 183 -9.17 19.17 -27.77
N VAL A 184 -9.72 20.39 -27.92
CA VAL A 184 -11.09 20.61 -28.40
C VAL A 184 -11.19 21.87 -29.28
N GLU A 185 -12.27 21.96 -30.06
CA GLU A 185 -12.54 23.12 -30.93
C GLU A 185 -12.82 24.42 -30.16
N GLN A 186 -13.55 24.35 -29.04
CA GLN A 186 -13.97 25.53 -28.28
C GLN A 186 -13.30 25.59 -26.91
N ALA A 187 -12.15 26.28 -26.86
CA ALA A 187 -11.43 26.58 -25.63
C ALA A 187 -11.85 27.94 -25.05
N VAL A 188 -12.36 27.95 -23.81
CA VAL A 188 -12.70 29.17 -23.06
C VAL A 188 -11.64 29.41 -21.98
N VAL A 189 -10.89 30.50 -22.12
CA VAL A 189 -9.83 30.86 -21.18
C VAL A 189 -10.43 31.58 -19.97
N ILE A 190 -10.27 30.98 -18.79
CA ILE A 190 -10.69 31.47 -17.48
C ILE A 190 -9.53 32.25 -16.85
N GLY A 191 -9.71 33.56 -16.72
CA GLY A 191 -8.74 34.48 -16.12
C GLY A 191 -9.44 35.62 -15.37
N ASN A 192 -8.66 36.45 -14.66
CA ASN A 192 -9.18 37.57 -13.87
C ASN A 192 -10.06 38.55 -14.65
N GLY A 193 -9.82 38.71 -15.96
CA GLY A 193 -10.61 39.58 -16.82
C GLY A 193 -12.07 39.16 -17.00
N LEU A 194 -12.47 37.98 -16.53
CA LEU A 194 -13.86 37.52 -16.56
C LEU A 194 -14.69 37.98 -15.35
N ILE A 195 -14.07 38.58 -14.33
CA ILE A 195 -14.82 39.13 -13.20
C ILE A 195 -15.46 40.44 -13.69
N PRO A 196 -16.80 40.50 -13.81
CA PRO A 196 -17.44 41.68 -14.36
C PRO A 196 -17.42 42.82 -13.34
N ASP A 197 -17.18 44.05 -13.81
CA ASP A 197 -17.28 45.26 -12.97
C ASP A 197 -18.71 45.50 -12.44
N THR A 198 -19.71 44.90 -13.10
CA THR A 198 -21.12 45.00 -12.73
C THR A 198 -21.80 43.64 -12.79
N TYR A 199 -22.51 43.28 -11.71
CA TYR A 199 -23.29 42.04 -11.66
C TYR A 199 -24.58 42.18 -12.47
N ARG A 200 -24.74 41.37 -13.51
CA ARG A 200 -26.01 41.20 -14.20
C ARG A 200 -26.75 39.98 -13.65
N ILE A 201 -27.99 40.18 -13.23
CA ILE A 201 -28.88 39.07 -12.90
C ILE A 201 -29.33 38.46 -14.23
N ILE A 202 -28.81 37.28 -14.54
CA ILE A 202 -29.20 36.50 -15.72
C ILE A 202 -30.21 35.45 -15.25
N ALA A 203 -31.31 35.31 -15.98
CA ALA A 203 -32.25 34.21 -15.76
C ALA A 203 -31.52 32.90 -16.09
N LEU A 204 -31.37 32.04 -15.08
CA LEU A 204 -30.75 30.73 -15.26
C LEU A 204 -31.77 29.75 -15.89
N PRO A 205 -31.32 28.80 -16.72
CA PRO A 205 -32.18 27.74 -17.23
C PRO A 205 -32.72 26.88 -16.08
N ASN A 206 -33.91 26.30 -16.28
CA ASN A 206 -34.39 25.25 -15.41
C ASN A 206 -33.65 23.95 -15.73
N VAL A 207 -32.99 23.35 -14.75
CA VAL A 207 -32.18 22.14 -14.91
C VAL A 207 -32.97 20.95 -14.36
N ASP A 208 -33.13 19.91 -15.17
CA ASP A 208 -33.76 18.65 -14.73
C ASP A 208 -32.88 17.98 -13.66
N PRO A 209 -33.39 17.72 -12.44
CA PRO A 209 -32.62 17.02 -11.40
C PRO A 209 -32.12 15.63 -11.82
N LEU A 210 -32.70 15.00 -12.84
CA LEU A 210 -32.24 13.70 -13.35
C LEU A 210 -31.06 13.83 -14.33
N SER A 211 -30.74 15.05 -14.78
CA SER A 211 -29.58 15.28 -15.64
C SER A 211 -28.26 15.06 -14.91
N LEU A 212 -27.20 14.89 -15.69
CA LEU A 212 -25.83 14.72 -15.18
C LEU A 212 -25.36 15.98 -14.46
N ILE A 213 -24.74 15.79 -13.29
CA ILE A 213 -23.92 16.83 -12.64
C ILE A 213 -22.47 16.69 -13.10
N TYR A 214 -21.93 15.47 -13.15
CA TYR A 214 -20.58 15.21 -13.62
C TYR A 214 -20.38 13.80 -14.18
N ALA A 215 -19.27 13.64 -14.91
CA ALA A 215 -18.68 12.35 -15.24
C ALA A 215 -17.25 12.28 -14.68
N ILE A 216 -16.87 11.14 -14.10
CA ILE A 216 -15.51 10.91 -13.59
C ILE A 216 -14.89 9.65 -14.19
N PHE A 217 -13.64 9.76 -14.63
CA PHE A 217 -12.95 8.65 -15.28
C PHE A 217 -12.06 7.91 -14.29
N THR A 218 -12.32 6.62 -14.12
CA THR A 218 -11.54 5.73 -13.26
C THR A 218 -10.73 4.73 -14.12
N SER A 219 -9.73 4.10 -13.52
CA SER A 219 -8.96 3.04 -14.17
C SER A 219 -9.86 1.82 -14.43
N GLY A 220 -10.14 1.54 -15.70
CA GLY A 220 -10.83 0.32 -16.10
C GLY A 220 -9.90 -0.90 -16.08
N SER A 221 -10.43 -2.07 -15.73
CA SER A 221 -9.71 -3.36 -15.79
C SER A 221 -9.23 -3.72 -17.20
N THR A 222 -9.84 -3.12 -18.23
CA THR A 222 -9.48 -3.27 -19.65
C THR A 222 -8.40 -2.28 -20.13
N GLY A 223 -7.83 -1.46 -19.25
CA GLY A 223 -6.83 -0.43 -19.56
C GLY A 223 -7.41 0.88 -20.15
N LEU A 224 -8.59 0.82 -20.79
CA LEU A 224 -9.36 1.98 -21.22
C LEU A 224 -10.05 2.66 -20.02
N PRO A 225 -10.07 4.00 -19.94
CA PRO A 225 -10.68 4.71 -18.83
C PRO A 225 -12.21 4.53 -18.86
N LYS A 226 -12.84 4.27 -17.72
CA LYS A 226 -14.31 4.12 -17.60
C LYS A 226 -14.91 5.39 -17.00
N GLY A 227 -15.83 6.04 -17.72
CA GLY A 227 -16.51 7.24 -17.26
C GLY A 227 -17.74 6.88 -16.42
N VAL A 228 -17.69 7.13 -15.12
CA VAL A 228 -18.82 6.97 -14.19
C VAL A 228 -19.70 8.21 -14.26
N LEU A 229 -21.00 8.01 -14.40
CA LEU A 229 -21.99 9.07 -14.59
C LEU A 229 -22.80 9.33 -13.32
N VAL A 230 -22.87 10.58 -12.86
CA VAL A 230 -23.61 10.97 -11.65
C VAL A 230 -24.62 12.06 -11.98
N SER A 231 -25.83 11.95 -11.45
CA SER A 231 -26.92 12.92 -11.63
C SER A 231 -26.99 13.95 -10.50
N HIS A 232 -27.66 15.07 -10.76
CA HIS A 232 -27.97 16.07 -9.73
C HIS A 232 -28.75 15.46 -8.56
N THR A 233 -29.73 14.60 -8.84
CA THR A 233 -30.55 13.94 -7.80
C THR A 233 -29.70 13.03 -6.91
N ALA A 234 -28.80 12.24 -7.49
CA ALA A 234 -27.93 11.36 -6.71
C ALA A 234 -27.04 12.17 -5.76
N PHE A 235 -26.44 13.24 -6.27
CA PHE A 235 -25.56 14.08 -5.46
C PHE A 235 -26.32 14.93 -4.45
N ALA A 236 -27.49 15.47 -4.80
CA ALA A 236 -28.34 16.20 -3.85
C ALA A 236 -28.81 15.28 -2.70
N SER A 237 -29.07 14.01 -3.01
CA SER A 237 -29.37 12.99 -2.00
C SER A 237 -28.19 12.72 -1.08
N ASN A 238 -26.96 12.66 -1.62
CA ASN A 238 -25.73 12.56 -0.83
C ASN A 238 -25.63 13.71 0.20
N VAL A 239 -25.77 14.96 -0.27
CA VAL A 239 -25.76 16.15 0.61
C VAL A 239 -26.89 16.10 1.64
N HIS A 240 -28.09 15.68 1.25
CA HIS A 240 -29.24 15.62 2.14
C HIS A 240 -29.03 14.63 3.29
N TYR A 241 -28.56 13.41 3.00
CA TYR A 241 -28.46 12.35 3.99
C TYR A 241 -27.17 12.36 4.81
N GLN A 242 -26.05 12.87 4.27
CA GLN A 242 -24.73 12.63 4.87
C GLN A 242 -24.08 13.88 5.46
N ALA A 243 -24.37 15.06 4.91
CA ALA A 243 -23.58 16.25 5.20
C ALA A 243 -23.57 16.62 6.71
N ASP A 244 -24.71 16.51 7.40
CA ASP A 244 -24.78 16.78 8.83
C ASP A 244 -24.05 15.70 9.65
N GLU A 245 -24.16 14.43 9.25
CA GLU A 245 -23.46 13.31 9.89
C GLU A 245 -21.94 13.40 9.73
N LEU A 246 -21.46 13.93 8.60
CA LEU A 246 -20.04 14.21 8.33
C LEU A 246 -19.57 15.54 8.98
N GLY A 247 -20.48 16.37 9.51
CA GLY A 247 -20.13 17.62 10.20
C GLY A 247 -19.96 18.85 9.30
N PHE A 248 -20.54 18.83 8.10
CA PHE A 248 -20.68 20.03 7.28
C PHE A 248 -21.78 20.93 7.85
N LYS A 249 -21.43 22.17 8.19
CA LYS A 249 -22.34 23.19 8.75
C LYS A 249 -21.96 24.58 8.19
N PRO A 250 -22.82 25.61 8.34
CA PRO A 250 -22.57 26.95 7.78
C PRO A 250 -21.26 27.62 8.23
N LEU A 251 -20.70 27.22 9.38
CA LEU A 251 -19.42 27.76 9.88
C LEU A 251 -18.24 26.82 9.63
N SER A 252 -18.44 25.69 8.93
CA SER A 252 -17.36 24.76 8.61
C SER A 252 -16.37 25.42 7.66
N ARG A 253 -15.08 25.23 7.95
CA ARG A 253 -13.96 25.60 7.09
C ARG A 253 -13.31 24.30 6.62
N VAL A 254 -13.65 23.88 5.41
CA VAL A 254 -13.30 22.57 4.86
C VAL A 254 -12.06 22.69 4.01
N TYR A 255 -11.01 21.92 4.31
CA TYR A 255 -9.76 21.98 3.55
C TYR A 255 -9.84 21.16 2.26
N ASP A 256 -9.52 21.77 1.13
CA ASP A 256 -9.55 21.12 -0.18
C ASP A 256 -8.23 20.37 -0.47
N PHE A 257 -8.11 19.16 0.07
CA PHE A 257 -6.92 18.33 -0.13
C PHE A 257 -6.98 17.46 -1.40
N ALA A 258 -8.15 16.89 -1.69
CA ALA A 258 -8.30 15.87 -2.72
C ALA A 258 -7.81 16.36 -4.09
N ASN A 259 -7.21 15.45 -4.87
CA ASN A 259 -6.93 15.77 -6.27
C ASN A 259 -8.26 16.08 -6.98
N HIS A 260 -8.30 17.15 -7.78
CA HIS A 260 -9.51 17.59 -8.47
C HIS A 260 -10.03 16.56 -9.49
N ALA A 261 -9.21 15.61 -9.91
CA ALA A 261 -9.65 14.49 -10.75
C ALA A 261 -10.30 13.34 -9.97
N PHE A 262 -10.37 13.41 -8.63
CA PHE A 262 -11.13 12.48 -7.80
C PHE A 262 -12.48 13.09 -7.39
N ASP A 263 -13.50 12.25 -7.27
CA ASP A 263 -14.86 12.64 -6.91
C ASP A 263 -14.97 13.17 -5.48
N MET A 264 -14.05 12.79 -4.60
CA MET A 264 -13.96 13.34 -3.24
C MET A 264 -13.73 14.86 -3.21
N PHE A 265 -13.07 15.43 -4.24
CA PHE A 265 -12.99 16.88 -4.41
C PHE A 265 -14.38 17.47 -4.65
N ILE A 266 -15.14 16.88 -5.58
CA ILE A 266 -16.49 17.33 -5.92
C ILE A 266 -17.40 17.25 -4.70
N HIS A 267 -17.34 16.15 -3.95
CA HIS A 267 -18.02 15.99 -2.65
C HIS A 267 -17.68 17.11 -1.68
N SER A 268 -16.39 17.33 -1.42
CA SER A 268 -15.96 18.36 -0.47
C SER A 268 -16.42 19.76 -0.91
N MET A 269 -16.26 20.11 -2.18
CA MET A 269 -16.61 21.41 -2.73
C MET A 269 -18.12 21.66 -2.71
N VAL A 270 -18.92 20.77 -3.30
CA VAL A 270 -20.36 20.96 -3.44
C VAL A 270 -21.06 20.88 -2.08
N THR A 271 -20.71 19.91 -1.22
CA THR A 271 -21.31 19.78 0.11
C THR A 271 -21.00 20.99 0.99
N THR A 272 -19.76 21.51 0.94
CA THR A 272 -19.38 22.73 1.68
C THR A 272 -20.23 23.91 1.26
N LEU A 273 -20.34 24.16 -0.04
CA LEU A 273 -21.12 25.29 -0.55
C LEU A 273 -22.62 25.14 -0.29
N ALA A 274 -23.16 23.93 -0.46
CA ALA A 274 -24.57 23.63 -0.21
C ALA A 274 -24.98 23.82 1.27
N LYS A 275 -24.05 23.57 2.20
CA LYS A 275 -24.26 23.80 3.64
C LYS A 275 -23.85 25.20 4.12
N GLY A 276 -23.43 26.09 3.21
CA GLY A 276 -23.05 27.46 3.52
C GLY A 276 -21.68 27.61 4.19
N GLY A 277 -20.85 26.56 4.16
CA GLY A 277 -19.49 26.59 4.70
C GLY A 277 -18.48 27.28 3.78
N CYS A 278 -17.22 27.33 4.23
CA CYS A 278 -16.10 27.91 3.50
C CYS A 278 -15.15 26.81 3.02
N LEU A 279 -14.97 26.70 1.70
CA LEU A 279 -13.95 25.84 1.10
C LEU A 279 -12.59 26.55 1.16
N CYS A 280 -11.63 25.95 1.85
CA CYS A 280 -10.27 26.45 2.02
C CYS A 280 -9.36 25.78 1.00
N ILE A 281 -9.09 26.48 -0.11
CA ILE A 281 -8.35 25.91 -1.24
C ILE A 281 -6.85 26.26 -1.12
N PRO A 282 -5.97 25.27 -0.89
CA PRO A 282 -4.53 25.50 -0.85
C PRO A 282 -3.95 25.67 -2.26
N SER A 283 -2.77 26.28 -2.36
CA SER A 283 -1.98 26.15 -3.59
C SER A 283 -1.42 24.73 -3.72
N GLU A 284 -1.05 24.32 -4.94
CA GLU A 284 -0.38 23.02 -5.16
C GLU A 284 0.87 22.85 -4.30
N GLN A 285 1.68 23.90 -4.17
CA GLN A 285 2.86 23.91 -3.30
C GLN A 285 2.47 23.79 -1.82
N ASP A 286 1.41 24.46 -1.39
CA ASP A 286 0.94 24.34 -0.01
C ASP A 286 0.44 22.93 0.30
N ARG A 287 -0.14 22.24 -0.69
CA ARG A 287 -0.62 20.86 -0.54
C ARG A 287 0.53 19.86 -0.37
N THR A 288 1.70 20.10 -0.96
CA THR A 288 2.85 19.19 -0.90
C THR A 288 3.84 19.55 0.19
N ASP A 289 4.24 20.83 0.27
CA ASP A 289 5.42 21.25 1.03
C ASP A 289 5.07 21.94 2.35
N ASN A 290 3.87 22.55 2.44
CA ASN A 290 3.46 23.39 3.57
C ASN A 290 2.07 23.01 4.13
N LEU A 291 1.72 21.72 4.08
CA LEU A 291 0.36 21.24 4.36
C LEU A 291 -0.18 21.70 5.72
N MET A 292 0.56 21.46 6.80
CA MET A 292 0.20 21.87 8.15
C MET A 292 0.03 23.39 8.30
N ALA A 293 1.01 24.16 7.82
CA ALA A 293 0.98 25.62 7.92
C ALA A 293 -0.19 26.23 7.14
N SER A 294 -0.51 25.65 5.98
CA SER A 294 -1.66 26.04 5.16
C SER A 294 -2.98 25.80 5.90
N MET A 295 -3.15 24.64 6.56
CA MET A 295 -4.35 24.33 7.35
C MET A 295 -4.51 25.27 8.55
N ILE A 296 -3.41 25.61 9.24
CA ILE A 296 -3.41 26.55 10.38
C ILE A 296 -3.86 27.94 9.91
N ASN A 297 -3.24 28.46 8.84
CA ASN A 297 -3.57 29.77 8.29
C ASN A 297 -5.01 29.85 7.79
N ALA A 298 -5.49 28.75 7.18
CA ALA A 298 -6.87 28.62 6.73
C ALA A 298 -7.87 28.41 7.88
N ARG A 299 -7.42 28.20 9.13
CA ARG A 299 -8.28 27.95 10.30
C ARG A 299 -9.28 26.83 10.04
N VAL A 300 -8.79 25.72 9.52
CA VAL A 300 -9.62 24.57 9.11
C VAL A 300 -10.38 23.99 10.31
N THR A 301 -11.63 23.62 10.10
CA THR A 301 -12.47 22.95 11.11
C THR A 301 -12.86 21.53 10.70
N LEU A 302 -12.82 21.22 9.40
CA LEU A 302 -13.16 19.90 8.85
C LEU A 302 -12.11 19.46 7.84
N LEU A 303 -11.57 18.27 8.04
CA LEU A 303 -10.58 17.65 7.16
C LEU A 303 -11.20 16.45 6.44
N SER A 304 -10.86 16.26 5.18
CA SER A 304 -11.17 15.05 4.41
C SER A 304 -9.88 14.54 3.77
N LEU A 305 -9.35 13.42 4.29
CA LEU A 305 -8.00 12.92 3.99
C LEU A 305 -8.00 11.39 3.83
N THR A 306 -6.91 10.84 3.31
CA THR A 306 -6.62 9.41 3.48
C THR A 306 -5.96 9.17 4.84
N SER A 307 -6.03 7.93 5.35
CA SER A 307 -5.38 7.55 6.61
C SER A 307 -3.89 7.92 6.59
N SER A 308 -3.18 7.61 5.51
CA SER A 308 -1.75 7.92 5.35
C SER A 308 -1.41 9.39 5.44
N VAL A 309 -2.22 10.28 4.86
CA VAL A 309 -2.00 11.73 4.95
C VAL A 309 -2.33 12.25 6.35
N SER A 310 -3.39 11.73 6.97
CA SER A 310 -3.80 12.17 8.31
C SER A 310 -2.72 11.95 9.37
N ARG A 311 -1.89 10.91 9.19
CA ARG A 311 -0.75 10.57 10.08
C ARG A 311 0.45 11.51 9.93
N LEU A 312 0.49 12.35 8.89
CA LEU A 312 1.55 13.35 8.70
C LEU A 312 1.27 14.65 9.49
N LEU A 313 0.09 14.78 10.08
CA LEU A 313 -0.37 15.99 10.73
C LEU A 313 -0.22 15.87 12.25
N ASP A 314 -0.03 17.03 12.90
CA ASP A 314 -0.01 17.14 14.36
C ASP A 314 -1.33 17.79 14.84
N PRO A 315 -2.26 17.02 15.42
CA PRO A 315 -3.56 17.53 15.88
C PRO A 315 -3.44 18.63 16.94
N ALA A 316 -2.35 18.66 17.72
CA ALA A 316 -2.14 19.68 18.74
C ALA A 316 -2.01 21.09 18.12
N GLN A 317 -1.52 21.18 16.88
CA GLN A 317 -1.41 22.43 16.12
C GLN A 317 -2.68 22.78 15.35
N LEU A 318 -3.67 21.88 15.31
CA LEU A 318 -4.95 22.05 14.62
C LEU A 318 -6.14 22.02 15.60
N PRO A 319 -6.17 22.88 16.64
CA PRO A 319 -7.17 22.81 17.71
C PRO A 319 -8.60 23.10 17.23
N LEU A 320 -8.75 23.78 16.09
CA LEU A 320 -10.05 24.11 15.49
C LEU A 320 -10.67 22.95 14.72
N VAL A 321 -9.90 21.89 14.41
CA VAL A 321 -10.42 20.71 13.70
C VAL A 321 -11.36 19.95 14.62
N GLU A 322 -12.63 19.91 14.22
CA GLU A 322 -13.71 19.24 14.93
C GLU A 322 -13.86 17.79 14.48
N ARG A 323 -13.66 17.53 13.18
CA ARG A 323 -13.77 16.20 12.58
C ARG A 323 -12.74 15.97 11.49
N VAL A 324 -12.33 14.72 11.36
CA VAL A 324 -11.44 14.22 10.31
C VAL A 324 -12.15 13.07 9.61
N LEU A 325 -12.55 13.33 8.37
CA LEU A 325 -13.18 12.37 7.48
C LEU A 325 -12.08 11.58 6.80
N LEU A 326 -12.10 10.25 6.98
CA LEU A 326 -11.09 9.34 6.46
C LEU A 326 -11.73 8.35 5.51
N GLY A 327 -11.22 8.26 4.29
CA GLY A 327 -11.71 7.34 3.28
C GLY A 327 -10.66 7.03 2.21
N GLY A 328 -10.93 6.00 1.40
CA GLY A 328 -10.02 5.50 0.36
C GLY A 328 -8.89 4.58 0.87
N GLU A 329 -8.67 4.53 2.18
CA GLU A 329 -7.76 3.60 2.86
C GLU A 329 -8.42 3.06 4.13
N PRO A 330 -8.06 1.87 4.62
CA PRO A 330 -8.51 1.39 5.92
C PRO A 330 -8.13 2.37 7.05
N VAL A 331 -9.06 2.62 7.96
CA VAL A 331 -8.81 3.36 9.21
C VAL A 331 -8.35 2.36 10.27
N THR A 332 -7.29 2.70 10.99
CA THR A 332 -6.68 1.87 12.03
C THR A 332 -6.80 2.53 13.39
N LEU A 333 -6.34 1.83 14.43
CA LEU A 333 -6.28 2.40 15.78
C LEU A 333 -5.36 3.62 15.84
N CYS A 334 -4.33 3.70 14.97
CA CYS A 334 -3.40 4.83 14.92
C CYS A 334 -4.13 6.17 14.72
N GLU A 335 -5.10 6.24 13.79
CA GLU A 335 -5.84 7.48 13.56
C GLU A 335 -6.70 7.87 14.76
N THR A 336 -7.25 6.89 15.48
CA THR A 336 -8.07 7.13 16.66
C THR A 336 -7.24 7.55 17.88
N GLU A 337 -6.01 7.05 18.01
CA GLU A 337 -5.04 7.47 19.01
C GLU A 337 -4.53 8.89 18.71
N LEU A 338 -4.28 9.20 17.43
CA LEU A 338 -3.79 10.49 16.97
C LEU A 338 -4.85 11.61 17.13
N TRP A 339 -6.04 11.41 16.57
CA TRP A 339 -7.07 12.46 16.50
C TRP A 339 -8.11 12.39 17.62
N GLY A 340 -8.18 11.26 18.32
CA GLY A 340 -9.25 10.96 19.26
C GLY A 340 -10.48 10.38 18.55
N VAL A 341 -11.03 9.30 19.11
CA VAL A 341 -12.18 8.54 18.58
C VAL A 341 -13.35 9.43 18.13
N LYS A 342 -13.70 10.45 18.91
CA LYS A 342 -14.85 11.31 18.65
C LYS A 342 -14.68 12.25 17.45
N LYS A 343 -13.44 12.50 17.00
CA LYS A 343 -13.15 13.33 15.82
C LYS A 343 -13.05 12.50 14.54
N VAL A 344 -12.68 11.22 14.65
CA VAL A 344 -12.50 10.33 13.51
C VAL A 344 -13.85 9.91 12.94
N VAL A 345 -14.03 10.12 11.65
CA VAL A 345 -15.18 9.62 10.88
C VAL A 345 -14.63 8.74 9.75
N ASN A 346 -14.91 7.45 9.82
CA ASN A 346 -14.56 6.53 8.74
C ASN A 346 -15.67 6.54 7.69
N MET A 347 -15.30 6.71 6.42
CA MET A 347 -16.24 6.78 5.30
C MET A 347 -15.77 5.87 4.16
N TYR A 348 -16.74 5.21 3.53
CA TYR A 348 -16.53 4.32 2.41
C TYR A 348 -17.57 4.59 1.32
N GLY A 349 -17.16 4.52 0.06
CA GLY A 349 -18.06 4.57 -1.09
C GLY A 349 -17.31 4.47 -2.41
N PRO A 350 -17.86 3.73 -3.39
CA PRO A 350 -17.35 3.73 -4.75
C PRO A 350 -17.82 4.97 -5.53
N ALA A 351 -17.08 5.33 -6.58
CA ALA A 351 -17.44 6.47 -7.45
C ALA A 351 -18.81 6.29 -8.11
N GLU A 352 -19.18 5.04 -8.38
CA GLU A 352 -20.46 4.63 -8.95
C GLU A 352 -21.69 4.94 -8.09
N CYS A 353 -21.51 5.34 -6.83
CA CYS A 353 -22.61 5.59 -5.90
C CYS A 353 -22.55 6.94 -5.20
N THR A 354 -21.94 7.96 -5.83
CA THR A 354 -21.44 9.18 -5.16
C THR A 354 -20.42 8.82 -4.06
N PRO A 355 -19.30 9.53 -3.94
CA PRO A 355 -18.06 9.03 -3.30
C PRO A 355 -18.16 8.53 -1.85
N VAL A 356 -19.29 8.74 -1.17
CA VAL A 356 -19.55 8.27 0.19
C VAL A 356 -20.94 7.63 0.23
N THR A 357 -21.03 6.43 0.79
CA THR A 357 -22.29 5.65 0.91
C THR A 357 -22.45 4.94 2.24
N VAL A 358 -21.33 4.64 2.92
CA VAL A 358 -21.27 4.03 4.24
C VAL A 358 -20.44 4.93 5.13
N VAL A 359 -20.96 5.25 6.32
CA VAL A 359 -20.35 6.20 7.25
C VAL A 359 -20.36 5.63 8.67
N ASN A 360 -19.23 5.81 9.36
CA ASN A 360 -19.08 5.58 10.78
C ASN A 360 -18.66 6.88 11.48
N ALA A 361 -19.65 7.68 11.85
CA ALA A 361 -19.45 8.99 12.48
C ALA A 361 -19.69 9.00 13.99
N LYS A 362 -20.14 7.88 14.57
CA LYS A 362 -20.64 7.81 15.96
C LYS A 362 -19.92 6.75 16.79
N ALA A 363 -18.72 6.35 16.38
CA ALA A 363 -17.92 5.42 17.14
C ALA A 363 -17.65 5.92 18.57
N GLU A 364 -17.71 5.01 19.53
CA GLU A 364 -17.47 5.32 20.94
C GLU A 364 -16.12 4.77 21.44
N THR A 365 -15.61 3.72 20.80
CA THR A 365 -14.31 3.12 21.10
C THR A 365 -13.37 3.21 19.89
N PRO A 366 -12.04 3.19 20.12
CA PRO A 366 -11.04 3.09 19.07
C PRO A 366 -11.31 1.97 18.07
N GLU A 367 -11.64 0.78 18.56
CA GLU A 367 -11.87 -0.42 17.76
C GLU A 367 -13.11 -0.24 16.87
N ALA A 368 -14.19 0.32 17.43
CA ALA A 368 -15.42 0.57 16.68
C ALA A 368 -15.21 1.58 15.53
N ALA A 369 -14.30 2.55 15.68
CA ALA A 369 -14.03 3.57 14.65
C ALA A 369 -13.31 3.00 13.42
N THR A 370 -12.63 1.86 13.54
CA THR A 370 -11.95 1.20 12.40
C THR A 370 -12.93 0.58 11.40
N SER A 371 -14.17 0.33 11.80
CA SER A 371 -15.22 -0.20 10.91
C SER A 371 -15.78 0.88 9.97
N ILE A 372 -16.18 0.49 8.76
CA ILE A 372 -16.75 1.42 7.77
C ILE A 372 -18.12 1.99 8.16
N GLY A 373 -18.84 1.32 9.07
CA GLY A 373 -20.07 1.82 9.67
C GLY A 373 -21.35 1.30 9.01
N LYS A 374 -22.31 2.19 8.77
CA LYS A 374 -23.64 1.87 8.25
C LYS A 374 -23.95 2.68 7.01
N GLY A 375 -24.86 2.17 6.17
CA GLY A 375 -25.35 2.91 5.01
C GLY A 375 -25.91 4.28 5.39
N ALA A 376 -25.43 5.32 4.73
CA ALA A 376 -25.82 6.72 4.95
C ALA A 376 -26.39 7.28 3.65
N GLY A 377 -27.72 7.31 3.53
CA GLY A 377 -28.40 7.62 2.27
C GLY A 377 -28.43 6.46 1.26
N ALA A 378 -27.84 5.31 1.61
CA ALA A 378 -27.94 4.06 0.85
C ALA A 378 -28.31 2.90 1.80
N VAL A 379 -28.96 1.88 1.24
CA VAL A 379 -29.19 0.58 1.87
C VAL A 379 -28.05 -0.35 1.46
N THR A 380 -27.45 -1.01 2.44
CA THR A 380 -26.32 -1.94 2.24
C THR A 380 -26.80 -3.38 2.37
N TRP A 381 -26.39 -4.23 1.44
CA TRP A 381 -26.69 -5.66 1.46
C TRP A 381 -25.39 -6.46 1.38
N VAL A 382 -25.34 -7.63 2.03
CA VAL A 382 -24.20 -8.56 1.93
C VAL A 382 -24.70 -9.84 1.30
N VAL A 383 -24.12 -10.21 0.16
CA VAL A 383 -24.57 -11.35 -0.66
C VAL A 383 -23.45 -12.34 -0.92
N ASP A 384 -23.83 -13.56 -1.30
CA ASP A 384 -22.89 -14.60 -1.69
C ASP A 384 -22.18 -14.22 -3.01
N LEU A 385 -20.88 -14.52 -3.12
CA LEU A 385 -20.08 -14.20 -4.31
C LEU A 385 -20.45 -15.06 -5.52
N ALA A 386 -20.89 -16.31 -5.28
CA ALA A 386 -21.29 -17.24 -6.33
C ALA A 386 -22.74 -17.01 -6.77
N ASP A 387 -23.59 -16.48 -5.88
CA ASP A 387 -24.99 -16.15 -6.19
C ASP A 387 -25.50 -14.90 -5.46
N HIS A 388 -25.58 -13.78 -6.19
CA HIS A 388 -26.14 -12.52 -5.69
C HIS A 388 -27.63 -12.61 -5.28
N ASN A 389 -28.35 -13.68 -5.65
CA ASN A 389 -29.71 -13.97 -5.15
C ASN A 389 -29.73 -14.65 -3.76
N SER A 390 -28.57 -14.81 -3.12
CA SER A 390 -28.45 -15.31 -1.76
C SER A 390 -27.88 -14.22 -0.85
N LEU A 391 -28.60 -13.89 0.23
CA LEU A 391 -28.09 -13.02 1.29
C LEU A 391 -27.17 -13.81 2.21
N MET A 392 -26.05 -13.20 2.60
CA MET A 392 -25.18 -13.81 3.61
C MET A 392 -25.83 -13.74 5.00
N PRO A 393 -25.69 -14.82 5.81
CA PRO A 393 -25.95 -14.72 7.24
C PRO A 393 -25.11 -13.62 7.88
N ILE A 394 -25.65 -12.97 8.91
CA ILE A 394 -24.92 -11.93 9.66
C ILE A 394 -23.67 -12.56 10.30
N GLY A 395 -22.53 -11.89 10.21
CA GLY A 395 -21.24 -12.42 10.65
C GLY A 395 -20.44 -13.14 9.57
N ASN A 396 -21.02 -13.44 8.40
CA ASN A 396 -20.27 -14.03 7.30
C ASN A 396 -19.75 -12.96 6.33
N VAL A 397 -18.63 -13.27 5.68
CA VAL A 397 -18.06 -12.43 4.62
C VAL A 397 -18.83 -12.65 3.32
N GLY A 398 -19.21 -11.56 2.65
CA GLY A 398 -19.80 -11.57 1.32
C GLY A 398 -19.55 -10.27 0.56
N GLU A 399 -20.06 -10.19 -0.66
CA GLU A 399 -19.94 -8.97 -1.48
C GLU A 399 -20.94 -7.91 -1.00
N LEU A 400 -20.49 -6.65 -0.90
CA LEU A 400 -21.35 -5.52 -0.61
C LEU A 400 -22.13 -5.10 -1.86
N LEU A 401 -23.45 -5.00 -1.73
CA LEU A 401 -24.31 -4.31 -2.70
C LEU A 401 -24.87 -3.03 -2.09
N LEU A 402 -24.94 -2.00 -2.94
CA LEU A 402 -25.48 -0.70 -2.58
C LEU A 402 -26.78 -0.44 -3.33
N GLU A 403 -27.83 -0.05 -2.62
CA GLU A 403 -29.13 0.32 -3.17
C GLU A 403 -29.52 1.71 -2.67
N GLY A 404 -30.15 2.52 -3.50
CA GLY A 404 -30.76 3.77 -3.07
C GLY A 404 -30.51 4.93 -4.02
N PRO A 405 -30.85 6.15 -3.59
CA PRO A 405 -30.83 7.33 -4.45
C PRO A 405 -29.40 7.78 -4.82
N LEU A 406 -28.37 7.26 -4.16
CA LEU A 406 -26.98 7.66 -4.39
C LEU A 406 -26.34 7.02 -5.62
N LEU A 407 -26.97 5.98 -6.20
CA LEU A 407 -26.45 5.28 -7.36
C LEU A 407 -26.30 6.24 -8.55
N GLY A 408 -25.15 6.13 -9.22
CA GLY A 408 -24.89 6.78 -10.49
C GLY A 408 -25.75 6.19 -11.62
N LEU A 409 -25.70 6.84 -12.77
CA LEU A 409 -26.47 6.45 -13.96
C LEU A 409 -25.81 5.31 -14.76
N GLY A 410 -24.64 4.83 -14.33
CA GLY A 410 -23.88 3.79 -15.00
C GLY A 410 -22.58 4.31 -15.63
N TYR A 411 -22.13 3.60 -16.66
CA TYR A 411 -20.89 3.90 -17.38
C TYR A 411 -21.17 4.55 -18.74
N LEU A 412 -20.43 5.61 -19.02
CA LEU A 412 -20.51 6.40 -20.24
C LEU A 412 -20.26 5.53 -21.49
N LYS A 413 -21.27 5.46 -22.36
CA LYS A 413 -21.27 4.71 -23.62
C LYS A 413 -20.92 3.22 -23.45
N ASP A 414 -21.18 2.64 -22.27
CA ASP A 414 -20.89 1.23 -21.97
C ASP A 414 -22.11 0.56 -21.29
N PRO A 415 -23.18 0.29 -22.07
CA PRO A 415 -24.41 -0.28 -21.53
C PRO A 415 -24.21 -1.71 -21.01
N GLU A 416 -23.31 -2.48 -21.61
CA GLU A 416 -23.02 -3.86 -21.20
C GLU A 416 -22.38 -3.90 -19.81
N LYS A 417 -21.32 -3.11 -19.57
CA LYS A 417 -20.76 -3.01 -18.21
C LYS A 417 -21.73 -2.38 -17.22
N THR A 418 -22.56 -1.44 -17.68
CA THR A 418 -23.58 -0.83 -16.82
C THR A 418 -24.55 -1.89 -16.30
N VAL A 419 -25.11 -2.72 -17.17
CA VAL A 419 -26.02 -3.81 -16.75
C VAL A 419 -25.31 -4.86 -15.90
N ALA A 420 -24.03 -5.14 -16.18
CA ALA A 420 -23.25 -6.10 -15.41
C ALA A 420 -22.95 -5.63 -13.97
N ALA A 421 -22.74 -4.33 -13.76
CA ALA A 421 -22.42 -3.77 -12.45
C ALA A 421 -23.66 -3.25 -11.68
N PHE A 422 -24.66 -2.74 -12.39
CA PHE A 422 -25.92 -2.24 -11.83
C PHE A 422 -27.03 -3.26 -12.06
N ILE A 423 -27.05 -4.27 -11.19
CA ILE A 423 -28.01 -5.36 -11.21
C ILE A 423 -29.38 -4.92 -10.70
N ARG A 424 -30.41 -5.69 -11.02
CA ARG A 424 -31.80 -5.33 -10.73
C ARG A 424 -32.59 -6.49 -10.18
N ASP A 425 -33.61 -6.16 -9.39
CA ASP A 425 -34.74 -7.03 -9.09
C ASP A 425 -34.34 -8.41 -8.55
N LEU A 426 -33.35 -8.43 -7.66
CA LEU A 426 -32.88 -9.65 -7.00
C LEU A 426 -34.02 -10.33 -6.25
N THR A 427 -34.02 -11.67 -6.25
CA THR A 427 -35.16 -12.48 -5.79
C THR A 427 -35.57 -12.15 -4.37
N TRP A 428 -34.61 -11.96 -3.46
CA TRP A 428 -34.88 -11.60 -2.06
C TRP A 428 -35.40 -10.16 -1.91
N LEU A 429 -35.01 -9.23 -2.80
CA LEU A 429 -35.47 -7.85 -2.77
C LEU A 429 -36.93 -7.74 -3.22
N VAL A 430 -37.27 -8.43 -4.30
CA VAL A 430 -38.64 -8.48 -4.85
C VAL A 430 -39.58 -9.24 -3.92
N LYS A 431 -39.09 -10.28 -3.24
CA LYS A 431 -39.88 -11.05 -2.27
C LYS A 431 -40.13 -10.28 -0.97
N GLY A 432 -39.11 -9.59 -0.45
CA GLY A 432 -39.16 -8.92 0.85
C GLY A 432 -39.36 -9.87 2.04
N THR A 433 -39.74 -9.30 3.18
CA THR A 433 -40.03 -9.99 4.43
C THR A 433 -41.40 -9.54 4.98
N PRO A 434 -41.96 -10.22 5.99
CA PRO A 434 -43.21 -9.78 6.62
C PRO A 434 -43.15 -8.35 7.19
N GLN A 435 -41.97 -7.90 7.62
CA GLN A 435 -41.75 -6.56 8.17
C GLN A 435 -41.40 -5.52 7.09
N HIS A 436 -40.88 -5.96 5.95
CA HIS A 436 -40.45 -5.09 4.86
C HIS A 436 -40.97 -5.62 3.52
N PRO A 437 -42.04 -5.03 2.95
CA PRO A 437 -42.60 -5.50 1.69
C PRO A 437 -41.54 -5.48 0.59
N GLY A 438 -41.60 -6.49 -0.27
CA GLY A 438 -40.70 -6.61 -1.41
C GLY A 438 -40.85 -5.45 -2.39
N ARG A 439 -39.77 -5.14 -3.10
CA ARG A 439 -39.71 -4.02 -4.04
C ARG A 439 -38.81 -4.33 -5.23
N TYR A 440 -39.03 -3.59 -6.32
CA TYR A 440 -38.17 -3.56 -7.50
C TYR A 440 -37.16 -2.43 -7.36
N GLY A 441 -35.94 -2.63 -7.84
CA GLY A 441 -34.85 -1.70 -7.58
C GLY A 441 -33.55 -2.06 -8.26
N VAL A 442 -32.67 -1.06 -8.32
CA VAL A 442 -31.31 -1.19 -8.87
C VAL A 442 -30.33 -1.26 -7.70
N LEU A 443 -29.35 -2.15 -7.81
CA LEU A 443 -28.27 -2.31 -6.86
C LEU A 443 -26.93 -2.26 -7.60
N TYR A 444 -25.96 -1.59 -7.01
CA TYR A 444 -24.59 -1.56 -7.52
C TYR A 444 -23.75 -2.64 -6.83
N LYS A 445 -23.04 -3.42 -7.63
CA LYS A 445 -22.04 -4.41 -7.20
C LYS A 445 -20.70 -3.73 -6.94
N THR A 446 -20.29 -3.64 -5.67
CA THR A 446 -19.03 -2.96 -5.35
C THR A 446 -17.81 -3.81 -5.69
N GLY A 447 -17.94 -5.14 -5.70
CA GLY A 447 -16.81 -6.07 -5.74
C GLY A 447 -16.03 -6.16 -4.42
N ASP A 448 -16.40 -5.38 -3.40
CA ASP A 448 -15.71 -5.35 -2.11
C ASP A 448 -16.32 -6.37 -1.15
N LEU A 449 -15.44 -7.07 -0.43
CA LEU A 449 -15.83 -8.10 0.52
C LEU A 449 -15.94 -7.52 1.92
N ILE A 450 -17.11 -7.67 2.53
CA ILE A 450 -17.39 -7.17 3.88
C ILE A 450 -18.05 -8.24 4.74
N ARG A 451 -18.00 -8.02 6.05
CA ARG A 451 -18.73 -8.81 7.03
C ARG A 451 -19.70 -7.89 7.78
N ALA A 452 -20.98 -8.24 7.82
CA ALA A 452 -21.96 -7.53 8.63
C ALA A 452 -21.76 -7.90 10.12
N CYS A 453 -21.32 -6.94 10.94
CA CYS A 453 -21.18 -7.12 12.38
C CYS A 453 -22.48 -6.70 13.10
N LEU A 454 -23.02 -7.53 14.01
CA LEU A 454 -24.07 -7.06 14.91
C LEU A 454 -23.47 -6.04 15.90
N PRO A 455 -24.20 -4.98 16.26
CA PRO A 455 -23.76 -4.06 17.33
C PRO A 455 -23.49 -4.76 18.67
N GLN A 456 -24.11 -5.92 18.90
CA GLN A 456 -23.89 -6.77 20.09
C GLN A 456 -22.84 -7.87 19.88
N ALA A 457 -22.41 -8.12 18.63
CA ALA A 457 -21.39 -9.13 18.28
C ALA A 457 -20.00 -8.52 18.05
N GLN A 458 -19.78 -7.27 18.45
CA GLN A 458 -18.41 -6.75 18.62
C GLN A 458 -17.62 -7.51 19.71
N GLU A 459 -18.28 -8.41 20.44
CA GLU A 459 -17.68 -9.38 21.34
C GLU A 459 -17.83 -10.81 20.80
N ALA A 460 -17.04 -11.17 19.78
CA ALA A 460 -16.35 -12.47 19.65
C ALA A 460 -16.09 -12.85 18.18
N GLU A 461 -14.84 -12.60 17.76
CA GLU A 461 -13.97 -13.53 17.05
C GLU A 461 -12.57 -12.95 17.23
N GLN A 462 -11.98 -13.17 18.41
CA GLN A 462 -10.65 -12.67 18.69
C GLN A 462 -9.62 -13.62 18.05
N VAL A 463 -8.84 -13.07 17.12
CA VAL A 463 -7.71 -13.76 16.49
C VAL A 463 -6.43 -13.08 16.92
N ALA A 464 -5.46 -13.84 17.38
CA ALA A 464 -4.10 -13.36 17.61
C ALA A 464 -3.09 -14.24 16.86
N ALA A 465 -2.17 -13.61 16.14
CA ALA A 465 -1.00 -14.28 15.58
C ALA A 465 0.22 -13.93 16.44
N GLU A 466 1.04 -14.93 16.75
CA GLU A 466 2.22 -14.77 17.59
C GLU A 466 3.31 -15.75 17.17
N VAL A 467 4.58 -15.33 17.29
CA VAL A 467 5.72 -16.23 17.09
C VAL A 467 5.97 -16.96 18.38
N ILE A 468 5.92 -18.29 18.32
CA ILE A 468 6.10 -19.18 19.46
C ILE A 468 7.33 -20.04 19.26
N VAL A 469 7.90 -20.53 20.35
CA VAL A 469 8.99 -21.52 20.34
C VAL A 469 8.50 -22.73 21.15
N PRO A 470 8.30 -23.90 20.51
CA PRO A 470 7.91 -25.13 21.20
C PRO A 470 8.96 -25.57 22.22
N SER A 471 8.60 -26.46 23.14
CA SER A 471 9.56 -27.09 24.06
C SER A 471 10.18 -28.36 23.47
N GLY A 472 11.50 -28.53 23.62
CA GLY A 472 12.25 -29.72 23.19
C GLY A 472 13.52 -29.41 22.39
N ASP A 473 14.36 -30.44 22.19
CA ASP A 473 15.56 -30.34 21.35
C ASP A 473 15.15 -30.14 19.87
N GLY A 474 15.76 -29.16 19.20
CA GLY A 474 15.44 -28.79 17.81
C GLY A 474 14.29 -27.79 17.65
N ALA A 475 13.80 -27.19 18.75
CA ALA A 475 12.77 -26.15 18.68
C ALA A 475 13.23 -24.91 17.88
N SER A 476 12.40 -24.48 16.94
CA SER A 476 12.60 -23.26 16.14
C SER A 476 11.39 -22.32 16.26
N PRO A 477 11.59 -21.00 16.11
CA PRO A 477 10.49 -20.05 16.11
C PRO A 477 9.52 -20.34 14.96
N MET A 478 8.23 -20.41 15.27
CA MET A 478 7.16 -20.66 14.29
C MET A 478 5.97 -19.72 14.52
N LEU A 479 5.24 -19.40 13.46
CA LEU A 479 4.04 -18.58 13.55
C LEU A 479 2.84 -19.45 13.99
N ALA A 480 2.16 -19.03 15.06
CA ALA A 480 0.94 -19.66 15.56
C ALA A 480 -0.25 -18.69 15.50
N ILE A 481 -1.43 -19.22 15.22
CA ILE A 481 -2.69 -18.48 15.32
C ILE A 481 -3.48 -18.98 16.53
N PHE A 482 -4.01 -18.06 17.33
CA PHE A 482 -4.93 -18.32 18.42
C PHE A 482 -6.31 -17.82 18.03
N LEU A 483 -7.29 -18.73 18.06
CA LEU A 483 -8.69 -18.47 17.74
C LEU A 483 -9.52 -18.58 19.01
N SER A 484 -10.40 -17.62 19.27
CA SER A 484 -11.44 -17.77 20.28
C SER A 484 -12.72 -18.35 19.67
N ASP A 485 -13.20 -19.49 20.16
CA ASP A 485 -14.48 -20.09 19.75
C ASP A 485 -15.56 -19.86 20.84
N VAL A 486 -16.78 -19.49 20.44
CA VAL A 486 -17.91 -19.18 21.34
C VAL A 486 -18.67 -20.47 21.75
N ILE A 487 -18.32 -21.62 21.17
CA ILE A 487 -19.13 -22.85 21.31
C ILE A 487 -18.67 -23.74 22.49
N THR A 488 -17.48 -23.57 23.04
CA THR A 488 -16.95 -24.46 24.10
C THR A 488 -17.06 -23.86 25.50
N THR A 489 -17.89 -24.46 26.36
CA THR A 489 -18.06 -24.08 27.77
C THR A 489 -17.12 -24.83 28.74
N ALA A 490 -15.95 -25.30 28.30
CA ALA A 490 -15.04 -26.04 29.18
C ALA A 490 -13.55 -25.78 28.87
N ASP A 491 -12.84 -25.44 29.93
CA ASP A 491 -11.39 -25.22 30.11
C ASP A 491 -10.70 -24.05 29.37
N SER A 492 -9.89 -23.32 30.14
CA SER A 492 -9.03 -22.21 29.71
C SER A 492 -7.73 -22.67 29.06
N GLN A 493 -7.65 -23.93 28.61
CA GLN A 493 -6.44 -24.51 28.01
C GLN A 493 -6.45 -24.34 26.49
N ALA A 494 -5.31 -23.92 25.94
CA ALA A 494 -5.10 -23.82 24.50
C ALA A 494 -5.14 -25.22 23.90
N THR A 495 -6.15 -25.49 23.06
CA THR A 495 -6.26 -26.77 22.35
C THR A 495 -5.61 -26.63 20.98
N LEU A 496 -4.70 -27.53 20.63
CA LEU A 496 -4.06 -27.52 19.32
C LEU A 496 -5.05 -28.03 18.26
N LEU A 497 -5.19 -27.30 17.16
CA LEU A 497 -5.93 -27.73 15.99
C LEU A 497 -5.01 -27.94 14.78
N PRO A 498 -5.25 -28.99 13.97
CA PRO A 498 -4.57 -29.13 12.69
C PRO A 498 -5.01 -28.03 11.72
N ILE A 499 -4.07 -27.47 10.98
CA ILE A 499 -4.38 -26.56 9.87
C ILE A 499 -5.13 -27.35 8.78
N PRO A 500 -6.30 -26.92 8.29
CA PRO A 500 -7.00 -27.60 7.21
C PRO A 500 -6.15 -27.70 5.94
N ASN A 501 -6.21 -28.84 5.24
CA ASN A 501 -5.31 -29.15 4.10
C ASN A 501 -5.40 -28.18 2.92
N ASN A 502 -6.52 -27.47 2.77
CA ASN A 502 -6.73 -26.45 1.73
C ASN A 502 -6.37 -25.04 2.20
N MET A 503 -6.07 -24.84 3.49
CA MET A 503 -5.82 -23.52 4.04
C MET A 503 -4.38 -23.07 3.79
N GLU A 504 -3.39 -23.95 3.91
CA GLU A 504 -2.00 -23.62 3.60
C GLU A 504 -1.84 -23.19 2.15
N ASP A 505 -2.44 -23.91 1.19
CA ASP A 505 -2.39 -23.57 -0.24
C ASP A 505 -3.07 -22.22 -0.53
N ARG A 506 -4.24 -21.96 0.06
CA ARG A 506 -4.96 -20.68 -0.10
C ARG A 506 -4.22 -19.51 0.55
N LEU A 507 -3.56 -19.72 1.68
CA LEU A 507 -2.74 -18.71 2.34
C LEU A 507 -1.48 -18.42 1.52
N ALA A 508 -0.86 -19.44 0.93
CA ALA A 508 0.31 -19.28 0.05
C ALA A 508 0.01 -18.49 -1.24
N GLU A 509 -1.24 -18.48 -1.71
CA GLU A 509 -1.65 -17.65 -2.85
C GLU A 509 -1.67 -16.15 -2.53
N HIS A 510 -1.84 -15.77 -1.26
CA HIS A 510 -2.12 -14.39 -0.84
C HIS A 510 -1.07 -13.82 0.12
N LEU A 511 -0.27 -14.67 0.76
CA LEU A 511 0.70 -14.30 1.79
C LEU A 511 2.09 -14.85 1.46
N PRO A 512 3.16 -14.12 1.80
CA PRO A 512 4.51 -14.68 1.79
C PRO A 512 4.61 -15.93 2.69
N ASN A 513 5.45 -16.90 2.33
CA ASN A 513 5.59 -18.18 3.05
C ASN A 513 5.84 -18.02 4.57
N TYR A 514 6.56 -16.98 5.00
CA TYR A 514 6.84 -16.72 6.41
C TYR A 514 5.63 -16.16 7.21
N MET A 515 4.56 -15.76 6.52
CA MET A 515 3.28 -15.35 7.12
C MET A 515 2.26 -16.48 7.16
N ILE A 516 2.61 -17.68 6.68
CA ILE A 516 1.75 -18.86 6.76
C ILE A 516 1.95 -19.47 8.16
N PRO A 517 0.88 -19.57 8.97
CA PRO A 517 0.97 -20.16 10.30
C PRO A 517 1.31 -21.63 10.18
N ALA A 518 2.14 -22.12 11.10
CA ALA A 518 2.53 -23.52 11.16
C ALA A 518 1.68 -24.32 12.17
N VAL A 519 0.90 -23.64 13.01
CA VAL A 519 -0.06 -24.27 13.93
C VAL A 519 -1.21 -23.33 14.33
N ILE A 520 -2.34 -23.91 14.75
CA ILE A 520 -3.51 -23.18 15.26
C ILE A 520 -3.81 -23.66 16.68
N PHE A 521 -4.12 -22.73 17.57
CA PHE A 521 -4.65 -22.98 18.90
C PHE A 521 -6.07 -22.45 18.98
N THR A 522 -6.96 -23.19 19.60
CA THR A 522 -8.29 -22.71 20.01
C THR A 522 -8.35 -22.49 21.50
N LEU A 523 -9.01 -21.40 21.88
CA LEU A 523 -9.22 -20.96 23.25
C LEU A 523 -10.70 -20.61 23.43
N SER A 524 -11.20 -20.75 24.66
CA SER A 524 -12.54 -20.27 25.02
C SER A 524 -12.62 -18.73 24.99
N ARG A 525 -11.49 -18.04 25.22
CA ARG A 525 -11.32 -16.57 25.09
C ARG A 525 -9.82 -16.25 24.97
N LEU A 526 -9.42 -15.24 24.20
CA LEU A 526 -8.02 -14.79 24.27
C LEU A 526 -7.74 -14.15 25.64
N PRO A 527 -6.61 -14.47 26.28
CA PRO A 527 -6.22 -13.81 27.51
C PRO A 527 -6.02 -12.32 27.27
N LEU A 528 -6.45 -11.50 28.23
CA LEU A 528 -6.32 -10.04 28.19
C LEU A 528 -5.49 -9.55 29.37
N THR A 529 -4.68 -8.52 29.17
CA THR A 529 -3.98 -7.79 30.23
C THR A 529 -4.98 -6.99 31.08
N ALA A 530 -4.54 -6.44 32.22
CA ALA A 530 -5.35 -5.54 33.04
C ALA A 530 -5.88 -4.29 32.31
N THR A 531 -5.33 -3.96 31.13
CA THR A 531 -5.76 -2.85 30.27
C THR A 531 -6.71 -3.28 29.14
N GLY A 532 -7.11 -4.56 29.08
CA GLY A 532 -8.03 -5.08 28.07
C GLY A 532 -7.39 -5.40 26.71
N LYS A 533 -6.06 -5.29 26.57
CA LYS A 533 -5.32 -5.72 25.37
C LYS A 533 -5.03 -7.23 25.43
N THR A 534 -4.86 -7.91 24.29
CA THR A 534 -4.45 -9.32 24.26
C THR A 534 -3.13 -9.54 25.00
N ASP A 535 -3.11 -10.45 25.98
CA ASP A 535 -1.92 -10.83 26.73
C ASP A 535 -1.06 -11.80 25.90
N ARG A 536 -0.23 -11.20 25.03
CA ARG A 536 0.71 -11.93 24.18
C ARG A 536 1.76 -12.70 24.97
N LYS A 537 2.08 -12.28 26.21
CA LYS A 537 3.02 -13.02 27.06
C LYS A 537 2.37 -14.33 27.51
N GLN A 538 1.13 -14.27 27.96
CA GLN A 538 0.37 -15.45 28.35
C GLN A 538 0.12 -16.39 27.15
N LEU A 539 -0.15 -15.88 25.95
CA LEU A 539 -0.25 -16.70 24.73
C LEU A 539 1.04 -17.45 24.42
N ARG A 540 2.20 -16.80 24.53
CA ARG A 540 3.51 -17.44 24.34
C ARG A 540 3.80 -18.50 25.40
N GLU A 541 3.43 -18.24 26.66
CA GLU A 541 3.56 -19.20 27.76
C GLU A 541 2.64 -20.41 27.62
N MET A 542 1.43 -20.22 27.08
CA MET A 542 0.51 -21.33 26.78
C MET A 542 1.05 -22.18 25.62
N ALA A 543 1.57 -21.55 24.57
CA ALA A 543 2.11 -22.27 23.43
C ALA A 543 3.45 -22.96 23.71
N SER A 544 4.31 -22.41 24.58
CA SER A 544 5.60 -23.02 24.93
C SER A 544 5.47 -24.34 25.68
N GLN A 545 4.28 -24.63 26.24
CA GLN A 545 3.96 -25.92 26.85
C GLN A 545 3.73 -27.04 25.82
N THR A 546 3.61 -26.71 24.53
CA THR A 546 3.48 -27.69 23.46
C THR A 546 4.87 -28.23 23.09
N SER A 547 5.05 -29.55 23.13
CA SER A 547 6.33 -30.16 22.78
C SER A 547 6.49 -30.34 21.26
N VAL A 548 7.73 -30.38 20.79
CA VAL A 548 8.06 -30.73 19.38
C VAL A 548 7.46 -32.09 19.02
N ASP A 549 7.48 -33.07 19.94
CA ASP A 549 6.91 -34.40 19.72
C ASP A 549 5.39 -34.37 19.52
N GLN A 550 4.66 -33.56 20.29
CA GLN A 550 3.21 -33.39 20.14
C GLN A 550 2.85 -32.78 18.77
N LEU A 551 3.64 -31.80 18.31
CA LEU A 551 3.49 -31.19 17.00
C LEU A 551 3.74 -32.20 15.86
N LEU A 552 4.75 -33.05 16.01
CA LEU A 552 5.08 -34.11 15.06
C LEU A 552 4.01 -35.21 15.02
N GLU A 553 3.47 -35.60 16.17
CA GLU A 553 2.45 -36.66 16.27
C GLU A 553 1.11 -36.23 15.66
N MET A 554 0.70 -34.97 15.83
CA MET A 554 -0.48 -34.42 15.15
C MET A 554 -0.29 -34.32 13.63
N ARG A 555 0.91 -33.96 13.16
CA ARG A 555 1.24 -33.99 11.73
C ARG A 555 1.19 -35.42 11.16
N ARG A 556 1.59 -36.42 11.95
CA ARG A 556 1.48 -37.85 11.58
C ARG A 556 0.03 -38.32 11.50
N GLN A 557 -0.86 -37.88 12.38
CA GLN A 557 -2.29 -38.22 12.32
C GLN A 557 -2.98 -37.70 11.04
N LYS A 558 -2.48 -36.60 10.46
CA LYS A 558 -2.91 -36.06 9.15
C LYS A 558 -2.65 -36.99 7.96
N ARG A 559 -1.81 -38.04 8.10
CA ARG A 559 -1.31 -38.88 6.99
C ARG A 559 -2.28 -39.94 6.45
N HIS A 560 -3.47 -40.11 7.02
CA HIS A 560 -4.45 -41.07 6.49
C HIS A 560 -5.04 -40.57 5.15
N GLY A 561 -4.35 -40.87 4.05
CA GLY A 561 -4.79 -40.59 2.68
C GLY A 561 -3.75 -39.96 1.75
N HIS A 562 -2.53 -39.67 2.22
CA HIS A 562 -1.51 -38.98 1.40
C HIS A 562 -0.66 -39.95 0.54
N PRO A 563 -0.12 -39.50 -0.61
CA PRO A 563 0.76 -40.30 -1.45
C PRO A 563 2.04 -40.72 -0.70
N THR A 564 2.38 -42.00 -0.77
CA THR A 564 3.66 -42.51 -0.28
C THR A 564 4.81 -42.06 -1.18
N ILE A 565 5.98 -41.80 -0.60
CA ILE A 565 7.22 -41.58 -1.35
C ILE A 565 7.47 -42.79 -2.26
N SER A 566 7.58 -42.53 -3.56
CA SER A 566 7.50 -43.58 -4.58
C SER A 566 8.63 -43.52 -5.62
N THR A 567 9.20 -42.34 -5.85
CA THR A 567 10.25 -42.16 -6.86
C THR A 567 11.64 -42.09 -6.25
N LYS A 568 12.68 -42.42 -7.04
CA LYS A 568 14.09 -42.29 -6.61
C LYS A 568 14.46 -40.85 -6.23
N ALA A 569 13.88 -39.87 -6.93
CA ALA A 569 14.10 -38.45 -6.64
C ALA A 569 13.43 -38.02 -5.32
N GLU A 570 12.25 -38.56 -5.00
CA GLU A 570 11.59 -38.33 -3.71
C GLU A 570 12.36 -38.96 -2.55
N VAL A 571 12.86 -40.19 -2.71
CA VAL A 571 13.70 -40.85 -1.68
C VAL A 571 14.98 -40.05 -1.43
N ALA A 572 15.66 -39.60 -2.49
CA ALA A 572 16.86 -38.76 -2.35
C ALA A 572 16.54 -37.43 -1.66
N MET A 573 15.44 -36.77 -2.05
CA MET A 573 15.00 -35.52 -1.45
C MET A 573 14.65 -35.67 0.04
N GLN A 574 13.95 -36.74 0.40
CA GLN A 574 13.59 -37.09 1.77
C GLN A 574 14.83 -37.24 2.66
N GLN A 575 15.85 -37.93 2.17
CA GLN A 575 17.11 -38.12 2.90
C GLN A 575 17.87 -36.79 3.09
N ILE A 576 17.89 -35.94 2.06
CA ILE A 576 18.52 -34.62 2.15
C ILE A 576 17.76 -33.73 3.15
N TRP A 577 16.43 -33.73 3.11
CA TRP A 577 15.61 -32.97 4.04
C TRP A 577 15.79 -33.43 5.48
N GLY A 578 15.83 -34.75 5.72
CA GLY A 578 16.07 -35.30 7.06
C GLY A 578 17.39 -34.81 7.67
N ARG A 579 18.46 -34.78 6.87
CA ARG A 579 19.76 -34.23 7.32
C ARG A 579 19.73 -32.72 7.58
N ILE A 580 19.11 -31.96 6.69
CA ILE A 580 19.13 -30.49 6.77
C ILE A 580 18.22 -29.95 7.87
N LEU A 581 17.06 -30.59 8.05
CA LEU A 581 16.04 -30.20 9.02
C LEU A 581 16.19 -30.94 10.36
N CYS A 582 17.19 -31.82 10.48
CA CYS A 582 17.42 -32.67 11.66
C CYS A 582 16.19 -33.51 12.03
N LEU A 583 15.55 -34.12 11.03
CA LEU A 583 14.37 -34.98 11.18
C LEU A 583 14.67 -36.40 10.71
N GLU A 584 14.03 -37.40 11.32
CA GLU A 584 14.06 -38.78 10.81
C GLU A 584 13.43 -38.82 9.41
N ALA A 585 14.16 -39.39 8.44
CA ALA A 585 13.73 -39.38 7.03
C ALA A 585 12.36 -40.03 6.85
N ASP A 586 12.09 -41.17 7.53
CA ASP A 586 10.81 -41.88 7.52
C ASP A 586 9.65 -41.02 8.08
N GLY A 587 10.00 -39.97 8.82
CA GLY A 587 9.10 -38.94 9.32
C GLY A 587 8.71 -37.87 8.31
N ILE A 588 9.22 -37.88 7.07
CA ILE A 588 8.96 -36.87 6.02
C ILE A 588 8.17 -37.53 4.86
N GLY A 589 7.06 -36.90 4.46
CA GLY A 589 6.11 -37.38 3.46
C GLY A 589 6.17 -36.60 2.14
N ALA A 590 5.53 -37.13 1.09
CA ALA A 590 5.59 -36.56 -0.25
C ALA A 590 4.92 -35.19 -0.40
N ASP A 591 3.92 -34.89 0.42
CA ASP A 591 3.21 -33.61 0.44
C ASP A 591 3.74 -32.62 1.48
N ASP A 592 4.76 -33.01 2.27
CA ASP A 592 5.31 -32.13 3.29
C ASP A 592 6.02 -30.93 2.65
N SER A 593 5.77 -29.75 3.20
CA SER A 593 6.41 -28.49 2.80
C SER A 593 7.74 -28.31 3.52
N PHE A 594 8.79 -27.96 2.78
CA PHE A 594 10.14 -27.72 3.31
C PHE A 594 10.14 -26.67 4.42
N PHE A 595 9.45 -25.54 4.18
CA PHE A 595 9.33 -24.47 5.17
C PHE A 595 8.36 -24.86 6.31
N GLY A 596 7.34 -25.67 6.02
CA GLY A 596 6.43 -26.22 7.05
C GLY A 596 7.13 -27.13 8.05
N LEU A 597 8.22 -27.79 7.63
CA LEU A 597 9.08 -28.63 8.46
C LEU A 597 10.23 -27.88 9.14
N GLY A 598 10.20 -26.54 9.15
CA GLY A 598 11.22 -25.71 9.81
C GLY A 598 12.37 -25.27 8.90
N GLY A 599 12.23 -25.47 7.59
CA GLY A 599 13.13 -24.87 6.61
C GLY A 599 13.02 -23.34 6.58
N ASP A 600 14.11 -22.70 6.19
CA ASP A 600 14.30 -21.26 6.08
C ASP A 600 15.17 -20.94 4.85
N SER A 601 15.46 -19.66 4.61
CA SER A 601 16.29 -19.24 3.47
C SER A 601 17.70 -19.84 3.47
N ILE A 602 18.27 -20.13 4.65
CA ILE A 602 19.64 -20.64 4.78
C ILE A 602 19.68 -22.15 4.51
N SER A 603 18.76 -22.90 5.10
CA SER A 603 18.57 -24.33 4.84
C SER A 603 18.09 -24.60 3.42
N ALA A 604 17.35 -23.69 2.77
CA ALA A 604 17.04 -23.78 1.34
C ALA A 604 18.29 -23.65 0.46
N MET A 605 19.24 -22.77 0.82
CA MET A 605 20.54 -22.70 0.12
C MET A 605 21.36 -23.99 0.33
N LYS A 606 21.37 -24.54 1.55
CA LYS A 606 22.02 -25.84 1.83
C LYS A 606 21.36 -26.99 1.05
N LEU A 607 20.04 -26.98 0.95
CA LEU A 607 19.26 -27.96 0.20
C LEU A 607 19.68 -27.99 -1.27
N VAL A 608 19.82 -26.83 -1.90
CA VAL A 608 20.28 -26.73 -3.29
C VAL A 608 21.68 -27.32 -3.46
N VAL A 609 22.59 -27.07 -2.52
CA VAL A 609 23.95 -27.61 -2.56
C VAL A 609 23.97 -29.13 -2.39
N GLU A 610 23.27 -29.67 -1.41
CA GLU A 610 23.20 -31.12 -1.18
C GLU A 610 22.43 -31.86 -2.28
N ALA A 611 21.34 -31.27 -2.79
CA ALA A 611 20.62 -31.80 -3.94
C ALA A 611 21.53 -31.92 -5.16
N ARG A 612 22.38 -30.91 -5.41
CA ARG A 612 23.36 -30.94 -6.50
C ARG A 612 24.38 -32.05 -6.33
N GLN A 613 24.84 -32.32 -5.10
CA GLN A 613 25.73 -33.45 -4.81
C GLN A 613 25.04 -34.81 -5.01
N ALA A 614 23.73 -34.88 -4.77
CA ALA A 614 22.91 -36.06 -5.04
C ALA A 614 22.46 -36.21 -6.51
N GLY A 615 22.97 -35.38 -7.42
CA GLY A 615 22.66 -35.45 -8.85
C GLY A 615 21.36 -34.75 -9.27
N LEU A 616 20.77 -33.95 -8.37
CA LEU A 616 19.52 -33.21 -8.58
C LEU A 616 19.82 -31.73 -8.80
N THR A 617 19.37 -31.16 -9.93
CA THR A 617 19.53 -29.72 -10.18
C THR A 617 18.31 -28.94 -9.72
N LEU A 618 18.52 -28.01 -8.78
CA LEU A 618 17.50 -27.12 -8.23
C LEU A 618 18.10 -25.73 -8.01
N THR A 619 17.27 -24.69 -8.05
CA THR A 619 17.62 -23.34 -7.60
C THR A 619 16.93 -23.00 -6.29
N VAL A 620 17.44 -21.99 -5.57
CA VAL A 620 16.75 -21.49 -4.37
C VAL A 620 15.33 -21.03 -4.74
N ALA A 621 15.17 -20.38 -5.90
CA ALA A 621 13.85 -19.96 -6.39
C ALA A 621 12.87 -21.14 -6.58
N ASP A 622 13.35 -22.32 -6.98
CA ASP A 622 12.51 -23.52 -7.12
C ASP A 622 12.00 -24.00 -5.76
N VAL A 623 12.85 -24.00 -4.73
CA VAL A 623 12.48 -24.34 -3.34
C VAL A 623 11.40 -23.40 -2.81
N PHE A 624 11.51 -22.10 -3.10
CA PHE A 624 10.53 -21.10 -2.68
C PHE A 624 9.21 -21.20 -3.44
N ARG A 625 9.25 -21.45 -4.76
CA ARG A 625 8.05 -21.53 -5.60
C ARG A 625 7.27 -22.82 -5.43
N ASN A 626 7.95 -23.92 -5.09
CA ASN A 626 7.36 -25.25 -5.03
C ASN A 626 7.81 -25.97 -3.76
N PRO A 627 7.43 -25.52 -2.55
CA PRO A 627 8.07 -25.99 -1.33
C PRO A 627 7.77 -27.45 -0.94
N ARG A 628 6.90 -28.16 -1.67
CA ARG A 628 6.52 -29.55 -1.37
C ARG A 628 7.55 -30.55 -1.88
N LEU A 629 7.82 -31.61 -1.11
CA LEU A 629 8.80 -32.64 -1.47
C LEU A 629 8.52 -33.24 -2.87
N SER A 630 7.30 -33.69 -3.12
CA SER A 630 6.90 -34.26 -4.42
C SER A 630 6.98 -33.26 -5.59
N ALA A 631 6.73 -31.98 -5.34
CA ALA A 631 6.85 -30.94 -6.35
C ALA A 631 8.33 -30.68 -6.69
N LEU A 632 9.20 -30.58 -5.68
CA LEU A 632 10.64 -30.39 -5.87
C LEU A 632 11.29 -31.60 -6.53
N SER A 633 10.91 -32.81 -6.13
CA SER A 633 11.41 -34.04 -6.75
C SER A 633 10.98 -34.19 -8.21
N ARG A 634 9.84 -33.61 -8.62
CA ARG A 634 9.43 -33.55 -10.03
C ARG A 634 10.20 -32.51 -10.84
N LEU A 635 10.53 -31.38 -10.23
CA LEU A 635 11.30 -30.30 -10.87
C LEU A 635 12.79 -30.60 -10.96
N SER A 636 13.31 -31.46 -10.08
CA SER A 636 14.73 -31.82 -10.09
C SER A 636 15.09 -32.57 -11.36
N LEU A 637 15.81 -31.90 -12.26
CA LEU A 637 16.35 -32.53 -13.46
C LEU A 637 17.64 -33.30 -13.10
N PRO A 638 17.81 -34.55 -13.58
CA PRO A 638 19.07 -35.26 -13.45
C PRO A 638 20.16 -34.50 -14.20
N ILE A 639 21.31 -34.32 -13.55
CA ILE A 639 22.48 -33.68 -14.17
C ILE A 639 22.85 -34.48 -15.43
N ARG A 640 22.65 -33.89 -16.62
CA ARG A 640 23.25 -34.42 -17.85
C ARG A 640 24.75 -34.17 -17.75
N HIS A 641 25.55 -35.24 -17.74
CA HIS A 641 26.99 -35.16 -17.93
C HIS A 641 27.29 -34.55 -19.31
N ALA A 642 27.40 -33.23 -19.39
CA ALA A 642 28.02 -32.51 -20.47
C ALA A 642 28.71 -31.27 -19.86
N ASP A 643 30.03 -31.36 -19.79
CA ASP A 643 31.01 -30.29 -19.65
C ASP A 643 30.97 -29.43 -18.38
N ALA A 644 31.49 -30.01 -17.30
CA ALA A 644 32.28 -29.26 -16.34
C ALA A 644 33.65 -28.94 -16.97
N LEU A 645 33.71 -27.91 -17.83
CA LEU A 645 34.96 -27.23 -18.13
C LEU A 645 35.05 -26.00 -17.23
N GLN A 646 36.03 -26.03 -16.30
CA GLN A 646 36.69 -24.80 -15.87
C GLN A 646 37.36 -24.19 -17.11
N GLU A 647 36.63 -23.39 -17.88
CA GLU A 647 37.28 -22.48 -18.83
C GLU A 647 37.84 -21.30 -18.03
N GLU A 648 39.17 -21.19 -18.00
CA GLU A 648 39.83 -19.93 -17.64
C GLU A 648 39.38 -18.86 -18.64
N LEU A 649 38.53 -17.94 -18.18
CA LEU A 649 38.13 -16.77 -18.97
C LEU A 649 39.38 -15.93 -19.26
N THR A 650 39.75 -15.82 -20.53
CA THR A 650 40.86 -14.96 -20.96
C THR A 650 40.37 -13.52 -21.16
N PRO A 651 41.20 -12.49 -20.95
CA PRO A 651 40.77 -11.10 -21.05
C PRO A 651 40.09 -10.78 -22.39
N PHE A 652 39.04 -9.96 -22.33
CA PHE A 652 38.21 -9.47 -23.42
C PHE A 652 37.28 -10.49 -24.08
N THR A 653 37.27 -11.76 -23.64
CA THR A 653 36.40 -12.81 -24.19
C THR A 653 34.91 -12.60 -23.95
N LEU A 654 34.55 -11.78 -22.95
CA LEU A 654 33.17 -11.47 -22.62
C LEU A 654 32.58 -10.33 -23.47
N LEU A 655 33.40 -9.67 -24.31
CA LEU A 655 32.90 -8.70 -25.29
C LEU A 655 32.35 -9.45 -26.51
N ALA A 656 31.32 -8.90 -27.17
CA ALA A 656 30.79 -9.49 -28.39
C ALA A 656 31.88 -9.64 -29.47
N ASP A 657 31.91 -10.77 -30.19
CA ASP A 657 32.93 -11.09 -31.22
C ASP A 657 33.10 -10.01 -32.30
N THR A 658 32.10 -9.15 -32.47
CA THR A 658 32.11 -7.96 -33.34
C THR A 658 33.07 -6.85 -32.88
N VAL A 659 33.60 -6.91 -31.65
CA VAL A 659 34.43 -5.85 -31.06
C VAL A 659 35.91 -6.09 -31.36
N HIS A 660 36.48 -5.26 -32.22
CA HIS A 660 37.93 -5.29 -32.47
C HIS A 660 38.72 -4.72 -31.29
N ILE A 661 39.32 -5.60 -30.48
CA ILE A 661 39.97 -5.28 -29.20
C ILE A 661 41.03 -4.16 -29.29
N PRO A 662 41.96 -4.14 -30.26
CA PRO A 662 42.96 -3.05 -30.36
C PRO A 662 42.33 -1.66 -30.60
N SER A 663 41.20 -1.61 -31.30
CA SER A 663 40.47 -0.37 -31.59
C SER A 663 39.59 0.05 -30.41
N PHE A 664 39.03 -0.94 -29.70
CA PHE A 664 38.31 -0.74 -28.46
C PHE A 664 39.22 -0.14 -27.38
N ARG A 665 40.38 -0.76 -27.11
CA ARG A 665 41.36 -0.25 -26.14
C ARG A 665 41.82 1.17 -26.48
N ARG A 666 42.11 1.47 -27.75
CA ARG A 666 42.47 2.84 -28.18
C ARG A 666 41.37 3.88 -27.93
N ARG A 667 40.10 3.53 -28.18
CA ARG A 667 38.97 4.43 -27.88
C ARG A 667 38.82 4.67 -26.40
N ILE A 668 38.85 3.62 -25.59
CA ILE A 668 38.72 3.74 -24.13
C ILE A 668 39.90 4.52 -23.55
N ALA A 669 41.12 4.26 -24.02
CA ALA A 669 42.32 5.02 -23.65
C ALA A 669 42.17 6.52 -23.94
N ALA A 670 41.64 6.87 -25.12
CA ALA A 670 41.39 8.26 -25.50
C ALA A 670 40.28 8.92 -24.66
N VAL A 671 39.19 8.22 -24.39
CA VAL A 671 38.05 8.73 -23.60
C VAL A 671 38.44 8.90 -22.13
N CYS A 672 39.24 7.98 -21.59
CA CYS A 672 39.64 7.98 -20.18
C CYS A 672 40.97 8.71 -19.92
N GLY A 673 41.67 9.18 -20.96
CA GLY A 673 42.97 9.85 -20.83
C GLY A 673 44.10 8.93 -20.33
N LEU A 674 44.02 7.62 -20.62
CA LEU A 674 44.95 6.60 -20.14
C LEU A 674 45.88 6.10 -21.26
N ASP A 675 47.04 5.58 -20.90
CA ASP A 675 47.88 4.80 -21.84
C ASP A 675 47.18 3.49 -22.18
N VAL A 676 47.18 3.11 -23.47
CA VAL A 676 46.48 1.91 -23.98
C VAL A 676 46.94 0.62 -23.30
N ARG A 677 48.18 0.59 -22.81
CA ARG A 677 48.79 -0.57 -22.13
C ARG A 677 48.18 -0.84 -20.76
N LEU A 678 47.55 0.18 -20.14
CA LEU A 678 46.93 0.09 -18.82
C LEU A 678 45.51 -0.52 -18.85
N ILE A 679 44.97 -0.80 -20.03
CA ILE A 679 43.66 -1.45 -20.17
C ILE A 679 43.86 -2.96 -20.23
N GLU A 680 43.63 -3.63 -19.10
CA GLU A 680 43.90 -5.07 -18.95
C GLU A 680 42.75 -5.95 -19.44
N ASP A 681 41.49 -5.50 -19.28
CA ASP A 681 40.29 -6.27 -19.63
C ASP A 681 39.06 -5.34 -19.80
N ALA A 682 37.93 -5.86 -20.29
CA ALA A 682 36.64 -5.18 -20.31
C ALA A 682 35.44 -6.13 -20.28
N TYR A 683 34.43 -5.77 -19.49
CA TYR A 683 33.22 -6.56 -19.26
C TYR A 683 31.99 -5.84 -19.84
N PRO A 684 31.03 -6.55 -20.46
CA PRO A 684 29.77 -5.95 -20.87
C PRO A 684 28.94 -5.57 -19.64
N CYS A 685 28.47 -4.33 -19.57
CA CYS A 685 27.48 -3.93 -18.58
C CYS A 685 26.14 -4.62 -18.88
N THR A 686 25.43 -5.08 -17.85
CA THR A 686 24.01 -5.47 -17.96
C THR A 686 23.22 -4.36 -18.66
N PRO A 687 22.24 -4.67 -19.54
CA PRO A 687 21.49 -3.64 -20.24
C PRO A 687 20.65 -2.84 -19.23
N CYS A 688 21.17 -1.70 -18.77
CA CYS A 688 20.31 -0.64 -18.27
C CYS A 688 19.43 -0.20 -19.44
N LYS A 689 18.11 -0.23 -19.25
CA LYS A 689 17.14 0.33 -20.18
C LYS A 689 17.64 1.72 -20.61
N ARG A 690 18.03 1.85 -21.88
CA ARG A 690 18.32 3.15 -22.47
C ARG A 690 17.01 3.92 -22.50
N ASP A 691 16.92 4.97 -21.69
CA ASP A 691 16.02 6.06 -21.97
C ASP A 691 16.36 6.58 -23.37
N SER A 692 15.41 6.42 -24.26
CA SER A 692 15.48 6.90 -25.63
C SER A 692 14.67 8.18 -25.68
N SER A 693 15.35 9.31 -25.68
CA SER A 693 14.86 10.55 -26.28
C SER A 693 16.07 11.44 -26.63
N PRO A 694 16.08 12.07 -27.81
CA PRO A 694 17.21 12.88 -28.30
C PRO A 694 17.40 14.20 -27.55
#